data_AF-A0A0V1MCF2-F1
#
_entry.id   AF-A0A0V1MCF2-F1
#
_cell.length_a   1.000
_cell.length_b   1.000
_cell.length_c   1.000
_cell.angle_alpha   90.00
_cell.angle_beta   90.00
_cell.angle_gamma   90.00
#
_symmetry.space_group_name_H-M   'P 1'
#
loop_
_entity.id
_entity.type
_entity.pdbx_description
1 polymer ?
#
loop_
_entity_poly.entity_id
_entity_poly.type
_entity_poly.pdbx_seq_one_letter_code
_entity_poly.pdbx_strand_id
1 'polypeptide(L)'
;MHPLRVRELILRMVSAVFLWAFASFYHQVPGLYGDEGILPVRSVLKCKGDIVHCAFLNEAPTAVYIFQRLLFFSPSQALEATALLGIIVAALSCYFLYLRSAIIYFILWYLYFSCVQVGQDFMWFQWDMLLLEVGFLSILLAPFRMVRKTPNQWLPHDNVTLFLFRWLAFRLMFQSGISKLLNQDKTWWSLTALHYHFASQCLPTYLAWYAHQASDSFKQFSVAATFTILIFLPLFGLSPSKHLRTFAFYGLTLQMLLISLTGNYNFFNILSVVICLAMLVECSFSHIGMYTQVESNFEMEISVFSLVFHLYWIRFTGLCMLVMVFSSRSQKWRSSIFIEGKILGLEAAKFHSNLSYWLPFVCFYGISMFFSEIYAAFVRCWADFKHVSVKRRLYYTVQCVVMCLVASSAFAISLVPFSYVDRNMHDMYPTHLKKTHQMLEKYKISSSYGLFSSMTGVEGRPELIVEGSNALNGSWTEYNFLYKVGPVDEAPILNSRFIRSCVVFFLVCYSFIPVPHQPRLDWQMWFAALTEKPDESPWFISFVYRLLTNSKAVLDLMDAQSFTKTPKYVRASMYRYNFTAYDPKRRVKDWWTRSRLREYLPAYTADDEGLIGYLKKRNYIVLKPNSEERQTWIHNMLKMLRNYSSKLTGVQFVHAVTVAVYIPIFLLPKAFGTI
;
A
#
# COMPACT_ATOMS: atom_id res chain seq x y z
N MET A 1 2.21 12.52 -22.71
CA MET A 1 0.81 12.11 -22.92
C MET A 1 -0.07 13.33 -22.70
N HIS A 2 -1.17 13.45 -23.44
CA HIS A 2 -2.10 14.57 -23.27
C HIS A 2 -2.58 14.65 -21.81
N PRO A 3 -2.56 15.83 -21.16
CA PRO A 3 -2.86 15.97 -19.73
C PRO A 3 -4.23 15.40 -19.29
N LEU A 4 -5.29 15.67 -20.08
CA LEU A 4 -6.60 15.04 -19.85
C LEU A 4 -6.55 13.51 -19.81
N ARG A 5 -5.80 12.87 -20.71
CA ARG A 5 -5.68 11.40 -20.74
C ARG A 5 -4.96 10.89 -19.50
N VAL A 6 -3.94 11.61 -19.04
CA VAL A 6 -3.20 11.26 -17.80
C VAL A 6 -4.12 11.36 -16.59
N ARG A 7 -4.86 12.46 -16.44
CA ARG A 7 -5.84 12.62 -15.35
C ARG A 7 -6.89 11.52 -15.37
N GLU A 8 -7.52 11.29 -16.52
CA GLU A 8 -8.56 10.25 -16.64
C GLU A 8 -8.02 8.85 -16.36
N LEU A 9 -6.79 8.56 -16.79
CA LEU A 9 -6.14 7.29 -16.51
C LEU A 9 -5.85 7.14 -15.02
N ILE A 10 -5.27 8.15 -14.37
CA ILE A 10 -5.00 8.14 -12.92
C ILE A 10 -6.30 7.91 -12.16
N LEU A 11 -7.32 8.75 -12.38
CA LEU A 11 -8.60 8.66 -11.70
C LEU A 11 -9.25 7.27 -11.87
N ARG A 12 -9.30 6.77 -13.11
CA ARG A 12 -9.83 5.42 -13.38
C ARG A 12 -9.06 4.32 -12.66
N MET A 13 -7.74 4.38 -12.66
CA MET A 13 -6.90 3.36 -12.02
C MET A 13 -6.94 3.46 -10.49
N VAL A 14 -7.11 4.66 -9.91
CA VAL A 14 -7.39 4.83 -8.48
C VAL A 14 -8.72 4.18 -8.11
N SER A 15 -9.78 4.36 -8.93
CA SER A 15 -11.05 3.65 -8.73
C SER A 15 -10.87 2.13 -8.78
N ALA A 16 -10.00 1.62 -9.66
CA ALA A 16 -9.66 0.20 -9.71
C ALA A 16 -8.97 -0.29 -8.43
N VAL A 17 -8.02 0.49 -7.90
CA VAL A 17 -7.33 0.15 -6.65
C VAL A 17 -8.32 0.16 -5.47
N PHE A 18 -9.22 1.15 -5.38
CA PHE A 18 -10.29 1.15 -4.38
C PHE A 18 -11.19 -0.08 -4.51
N LEU A 19 -11.57 -0.46 -5.73
CA LEU A 19 -12.37 -1.66 -5.99
C LEU A 19 -11.70 -2.90 -5.40
N TRP A 20 -10.41 -3.11 -5.69
CA TRP A 20 -9.66 -4.25 -5.17
C TRP A 20 -9.47 -4.20 -3.66
N ALA A 21 -9.15 -3.02 -3.11
CA ALA A 21 -8.98 -2.84 -1.67
C ALA A 21 -10.26 -3.15 -0.90
N PHE A 22 -11.41 -2.63 -1.35
CA PHE A 22 -12.72 -2.93 -0.75
C PHE A 22 -13.13 -4.39 -0.96
N ALA A 23 -12.95 -4.97 -2.14
CA ALA A 23 -13.29 -6.36 -2.40
C ALA A 23 -12.45 -7.33 -1.54
N SER A 24 -11.15 -7.06 -1.44
CA SER A 24 -10.23 -7.81 -0.59
C SER A 24 -10.60 -7.69 0.89
N PHE A 25 -10.98 -6.47 1.33
CA PHE A 25 -11.40 -6.23 2.71
C PHE A 25 -12.74 -6.91 3.02
N TYR A 26 -13.78 -6.69 2.20
CA TYR A 26 -15.13 -7.21 2.38
C TYR A 26 -15.15 -8.72 2.61
N HIS A 27 -14.40 -9.48 1.79
CA HIS A 27 -14.33 -10.92 1.90
C HIS A 27 -13.83 -11.40 3.28
N GLN A 28 -12.96 -10.62 3.93
CA GLN A 28 -12.35 -10.99 5.21
C GLN A 28 -13.09 -10.42 6.43
N VAL A 29 -14.06 -9.51 6.24
CA VAL A 29 -14.80 -8.88 7.35
C VAL A 29 -15.44 -9.90 8.31
N PRO A 30 -16.10 -10.98 7.85
CA PRO A 30 -16.73 -11.94 8.75
C PRO A 30 -15.75 -12.56 9.75
N GLY A 31 -14.59 -13.01 9.28
CA GLY A 31 -13.58 -13.67 10.10
C GLY A 31 -12.72 -12.71 10.91
N LEU A 32 -12.43 -11.51 10.39
CA LEU A 32 -11.59 -10.56 11.10
C LEU A 32 -12.38 -9.72 12.10
N TYR A 33 -13.56 -9.22 11.74
CA TYR A 33 -14.27 -8.21 12.52
C TYR A 33 -15.73 -8.54 12.84
N GLY A 34 -16.22 -9.71 12.41
CA GLY A 34 -17.53 -10.21 12.83
C GLY A 34 -17.63 -10.39 14.34
N ASP A 35 -18.84 -10.56 14.86
CA ASP A 35 -19.05 -10.82 16.29
C ASP A 35 -18.39 -12.16 16.74
N GLU A 36 -18.25 -13.11 15.81
CA GLU A 36 -17.47 -14.36 15.97
C GLU A 36 -16.04 -14.30 15.38
N GLY A 37 -15.60 -13.11 14.97
CA GLY A 37 -14.30 -12.87 14.36
C GLY A 37 -13.17 -12.67 15.38
N ILE A 38 -11.95 -12.48 14.88
CA ILE A 38 -10.74 -12.30 15.68
C ILE A 38 -10.80 -11.00 16.51
N LEU A 39 -11.12 -9.88 15.88
CA LEU A 39 -11.22 -8.55 16.51
C LEU A 39 -12.57 -7.90 16.19
N PRO A 40 -13.64 -8.22 16.95
CA PRO A 40 -14.97 -7.70 16.65
C PRO A 40 -15.01 -6.17 16.59
N VAL A 41 -15.64 -5.59 15.56
CA VAL A 41 -15.77 -4.12 15.38
C VAL A 41 -16.38 -3.45 16.62
N ARG A 42 -17.31 -4.15 17.29
CA ARG A 42 -18.02 -3.68 18.49
C ARG A 42 -17.07 -3.27 19.62
N SER A 43 -15.88 -3.87 19.70
CA SER A 43 -14.89 -3.56 20.73
C SER A 43 -14.34 -2.12 20.64
N VAL A 44 -14.39 -1.52 19.45
CA VAL A 44 -13.83 -0.18 19.17
C VAL A 44 -14.89 0.91 19.10
N LEU A 45 -16.13 0.58 18.71
CA LEU A 45 -17.21 1.56 18.59
C LEU A 45 -17.73 1.98 19.97
N LYS A 46 -17.41 3.21 20.39
CA LYS A 46 -17.78 3.76 21.71
C LYS A 46 -18.70 4.98 21.68
N CYS A 47 -18.88 5.62 20.52
CA CYS A 47 -19.66 6.85 20.43
C CYS A 47 -21.17 6.64 20.65
N LYS A 48 -21.74 7.39 21.59
CA LYS A 48 -23.17 7.38 21.96
C LYS A 48 -23.93 8.66 21.59
N GLY A 49 -23.28 9.66 20.97
CA GLY A 49 -23.89 10.94 20.58
C GLY A 49 -24.87 10.83 19.40
N ASP A 50 -25.16 11.91 18.67
CA ASP A 50 -26.01 11.85 17.46
C ASP A 50 -25.29 11.30 16.22
N ILE A 51 -26.03 10.97 15.15
CA ILE A 51 -25.46 10.41 13.91
C ILE A 51 -24.41 11.33 13.30
N VAL A 52 -24.68 12.64 13.25
CA VAL A 52 -23.75 13.64 12.71
C VAL A 52 -22.49 13.72 13.55
N HIS A 53 -22.65 13.69 14.88
CA HIS A 53 -21.52 13.74 15.79
C HIS A 53 -20.65 12.49 15.66
N CYS A 54 -21.23 11.29 15.77
CA CYS A 54 -20.47 10.04 15.69
C CYS A 54 -19.87 9.78 14.31
N ALA A 55 -20.57 10.15 13.22
CA ALA A 55 -20.08 9.93 11.87
C ALA A 55 -18.99 10.94 11.48
N PHE A 56 -19.12 12.22 11.83
CA PHE A 56 -18.26 13.28 11.25
C PHE A 56 -17.44 14.09 12.26
N LEU A 57 -17.93 14.30 13.48
CA LEU A 57 -17.33 15.23 14.45
C LEU A 57 -16.59 14.56 15.61
N ASN A 58 -16.79 13.26 15.79
CA ASN A 58 -16.13 12.46 16.80
C ASN A 58 -14.60 12.40 16.57
N GLU A 59 -13.85 12.02 17.60
CA GLU A 59 -12.39 11.82 17.50
C GLU A 59 -12.02 10.76 16.44
N ALA A 60 -12.89 9.76 16.28
CA ALA A 60 -12.80 8.67 15.32
C ALA A 60 -14.05 8.64 14.42
N PRO A 61 -14.15 9.53 13.41
CA PRO A 61 -15.31 9.59 12.54
C PRO A 61 -15.38 8.36 11.61
N THR A 62 -16.56 7.78 11.45
CA THR A 62 -16.76 6.60 10.60
C THR A 62 -18.18 6.49 10.06
N ALA A 63 -18.29 6.12 8.79
CA ALA A 63 -19.54 5.81 8.10
C ALA A 63 -20.26 4.60 8.70
N VAL A 64 -19.59 3.75 9.49
CA VAL A 64 -20.20 2.60 10.16
C VAL A 64 -21.38 3.05 11.04
N TYR A 65 -21.25 4.17 11.74
CA TYR A 65 -22.34 4.73 12.55
C TYR A 65 -23.56 5.15 11.71
N ILE A 66 -23.35 5.56 10.45
CA ILE A 66 -24.42 5.93 9.53
C ILE A 66 -25.27 4.69 9.21
N PHE A 67 -24.63 3.60 8.81
CA PHE A 67 -25.32 2.34 8.49
C PHE A 67 -25.98 1.71 9.72
N GLN A 68 -25.33 1.77 10.89
CA GLN A 68 -25.94 1.30 12.14
C GLN A 68 -27.25 2.02 12.47
N ARG A 69 -27.27 3.35 12.34
CA ARG A 69 -28.43 4.16 12.76
C ARG A 69 -29.52 4.24 11.71
N LEU A 70 -29.16 4.33 10.43
CA LEU A 70 -30.14 4.45 9.35
C LEU A 70 -30.74 3.10 8.95
N LEU A 71 -29.96 2.02 8.98
CA LEU A 71 -30.39 0.70 8.52
C LEU A 71 -30.56 -0.32 9.66
N PHE A 72 -30.31 0.08 10.91
CA PHE A 72 -30.38 -0.79 12.11
C PHE A 72 -29.46 -2.01 12.03
N PHE A 73 -28.34 -1.89 11.33
CA PHE A 73 -27.33 -2.95 11.19
C PHE A 73 -26.51 -3.13 12.47
N SER A 74 -26.12 -4.37 12.76
CA SER A 74 -25.06 -4.62 13.74
C SER A 74 -23.73 -4.01 13.29
N PRO A 75 -22.79 -3.72 14.22
CA PRO A 75 -21.46 -3.19 13.88
C PRO A 75 -20.75 -3.92 12.73
N SER A 76 -20.84 -5.25 12.72
CA SER A 76 -20.24 -6.11 11.70
C SER A 76 -20.94 -5.94 10.34
N GLN A 77 -22.28 -6.00 10.31
CA GLN A 77 -23.08 -5.77 9.08
C GLN A 77 -22.91 -4.36 8.53
N ALA A 78 -22.80 -3.35 9.39
CA ALA A 78 -22.56 -1.96 8.99
C ALA A 78 -21.20 -1.78 8.32
N LEU A 79 -20.16 -2.46 8.81
CA LEU A 79 -18.84 -2.48 8.17
C LEU A 79 -18.89 -3.20 6.80
N GLU A 80 -19.61 -4.32 6.71
CA GLU A 80 -19.83 -5.01 5.43
C GLU A 80 -20.54 -4.13 4.40
N ALA A 81 -21.61 -3.45 4.82
CA ALA A 81 -22.35 -2.52 3.97
C ALA A 81 -21.47 -1.35 3.50
N THR A 82 -20.62 -0.82 4.39
CA THR A 82 -19.63 0.22 4.04
C THR A 82 -18.69 -0.25 2.94
N ALA A 83 -18.14 -1.47 3.08
CA ALA A 83 -17.23 -2.04 2.09
C ALA A 83 -17.93 -2.35 0.76
N LEU A 84 -19.14 -2.91 0.79
CA LEU A 84 -19.95 -3.18 -0.41
C LEU A 84 -20.32 -1.90 -1.16
N LEU A 85 -20.71 -0.84 -0.45
CA LEU A 85 -20.96 0.46 -1.08
C LEU A 85 -19.69 0.98 -1.74
N GLY A 86 -18.53 0.82 -1.10
CA GLY A 86 -17.22 1.14 -1.68
C GLY A 86 -16.96 0.39 -2.99
N ILE A 87 -17.22 -0.93 -3.04
CA ILE A 87 -17.12 -1.76 -4.26
C ILE A 87 -18.01 -1.21 -5.37
N ILE A 88 -19.28 -0.92 -5.06
CA ILE A 88 -20.25 -0.43 -6.05
C ILE A 88 -19.83 0.94 -6.61
N VAL A 89 -19.50 1.89 -5.74
CA VAL A 89 -19.09 3.24 -6.15
C VAL A 89 -17.79 3.19 -6.98
N ALA A 90 -16.83 2.36 -6.59
CA ALA A 90 -15.58 2.18 -7.31
C ALA A 90 -15.80 1.55 -8.70
N ALA A 91 -16.61 0.50 -8.78
CA ALA A 91 -16.99 -0.16 -10.03
C ALA A 91 -17.68 0.80 -11.00
N LEU A 92 -18.66 1.58 -10.51
CA LEU A 92 -19.37 2.57 -11.31
C LEU A 92 -18.44 3.69 -11.80
N SER A 93 -17.49 4.13 -10.97
CA SER A 93 -16.47 5.14 -11.34
C SER A 93 -15.47 4.62 -12.40
N CYS A 94 -15.15 3.32 -12.39
CA CYS A 94 -14.31 2.69 -13.43
C CYS A 94 -14.98 2.72 -14.80
N TYR A 95 -16.31 2.54 -14.86
CA TYR A 95 -17.09 2.48 -16.09
C TYR A 95 -17.49 3.87 -16.59
N PHE A 96 -18.20 4.65 -15.75
CA PHE A 96 -18.80 5.91 -16.17
C PHE A 96 -17.85 7.08 -15.97
N LEU A 97 -17.50 7.75 -17.07
CA LEU A 97 -16.72 9.00 -17.03
C LEU A 97 -17.39 10.04 -16.13
N TYR A 98 -18.72 10.15 -16.14
CA TYR A 98 -19.49 11.11 -15.32
C TYR A 98 -19.22 10.96 -13.81
N LEU A 99 -19.01 9.73 -13.35
CA LEU A 99 -18.79 9.39 -11.94
C LEU A 99 -17.34 9.52 -11.49
N ARG A 100 -16.44 10.04 -12.34
CA ARG A 100 -15.09 10.47 -11.94
C ARG A 100 -15.08 11.94 -11.55
N SER A 101 -15.80 12.27 -10.48
CA SER A 101 -15.89 13.62 -9.93
C SER A 101 -15.33 13.70 -8.52
N ALA A 102 -14.95 14.90 -8.08
CA ALA A 102 -14.39 15.13 -6.74
C ALA A 102 -15.27 14.57 -5.60
N ILE A 103 -16.60 14.65 -5.74
CA ILE A 103 -17.56 14.11 -4.76
C ILE A 103 -17.47 12.58 -4.68
N ILE A 104 -17.37 11.90 -5.81
CA ILE A 104 -17.27 10.44 -5.82
C ILE A 104 -15.96 9.98 -5.20
N TYR A 105 -14.83 10.65 -5.48
CA TYR A 105 -13.57 10.34 -4.82
C TYR A 105 -13.58 10.67 -3.32
N PHE A 106 -14.32 11.71 -2.89
CA PHE A 106 -14.53 11.98 -1.47
C PHE A 106 -15.33 10.86 -0.80
N ILE A 107 -16.39 10.37 -1.45
CA ILE A 107 -17.17 9.23 -0.95
C ILE A 107 -16.29 7.97 -0.85
N LEU A 108 -15.52 7.64 -1.90
CA LEU A 108 -14.60 6.49 -1.88
C LEU A 108 -13.56 6.61 -0.76
N TRP A 109 -12.93 7.79 -0.64
CA TRP A 109 -11.97 8.08 0.41
C TRP A 109 -12.58 7.94 1.80
N TYR A 110 -13.76 8.53 2.03
CA TYR A 110 -14.42 8.51 3.33
C TYR A 110 -14.90 7.11 3.73
N LEU A 111 -15.41 6.32 2.79
CA LEU A 111 -15.79 4.92 3.03
C LEU A 111 -14.56 4.08 3.38
N TYR A 112 -13.43 4.27 2.69
CA TYR A 112 -12.21 3.52 2.99
C TYR A 112 -11.59 3.96 4.31
N PHE A 113 -11.58 5.27 4.57
CA PHE A 113 -11.16 5.86 5.84
C PHE A 113 -11.97 5.28 7.00
N SER A 114 -13.28 5.12 6.81
CA SER A 114 -14.17 4.50 7.80
C SER A 114 -13.80 3.05 8.11
N CYS A 115 -13.38 2.27 7.11
CA CYS A 115 -12.86 0.91 7.30
C CYS A 115 -11.52 0.90 8.03
N VAL A 116 -10.59 1.79 7.66
CA VAL A 116 -9.27 1.92 8.32
C VAL A 116 -9.43 2.33 9.79
N GLN A 117 -10.34 3.26 10.07
CA GLN A 117 -10.59 3.78 11.42
C GLN A 117 -11.04 2.69 12.41
N VAL A 118 -11.84 1.73 11.95
CA VAL A 118 -12.39 0.66 12.81
C VAL A 118 -11.63 -0.67 12.70
N GLY A 119 -10.73 -0.79 11.72
CA GLY A 119 -10.10 -2.05 11.34
C GLY A 119 -8.83 -2.44 12.12
N GLN A 120 -8.51 -1.73 13.21
CA GLN A 120 -7.51 -2.15 14.21
C GLN A 120 -6.17 -2.60 13.57
N ASP A 121 -5.52 -3.63 14.13
CA ASP A 121 -4.22 -4.16 13.68
C ASP A 121 -4.27 -4.62 12.20
N PHE A 122 -5.41 -5.15 11.77
CA PHE A 122 -5.59 -5.66 10.41
C PHE A 122 -5.77 -4.57 9.34
N MET A 123 -5.86 -3.27 9.69
CA MET A 123 -5.83 -2.14 8.73
C MET A 123 -4.61 -1.22 8.91
N TRP A 124 -3.69 -1.54 9.82
CA TRP A 124 -2.53 -0.70 10.10
C TRP A 124 -1.34 -1.01 9.19
N PHE A 125 -1.55 -0.88 7.87
CA PHE A 125 -0.49 -1.11 6.88
C PHE A 125 -0.17 0.13 6.05
N GLN A 126 1.08 0.27 5.58
CA GLN A 126 1.51 1.46 4.85
C GLN A 126 0.77 1.66 3.52
N TRP A 127 0.32 0.60 2.85
CA TRP A 127 -0.44 0.71 1.60
C TRP A 127 -1.89 1.18 1.82
N ASP A 128 -2.48 0.89 2.98
CA ASP A 128 -3.79 1.42 3.37
C ASP A 128 -3.70 2.94 3.58
N MET A 129 -2.63 3.39 4.25
CA MET A 129 -2.33 4.82 4.43
C MET A 129 -2.01 5.52 3.10
N LEU A 130 -1.23 4.88 2.22
CA LEU A 130 -0.95 5.39 0.87
C LEU A 130 -2.22 5.54 0.04
N LEU A 131 -3.15 4.58 0.10
CA LEU A 131 -4.42 4.66 -0.62
C LEU A 131 -5.29 5.81 -0.11
N LEU A 132 -5.29 6.10 1.19
CA LEU A 132 -5.98 7.27 1.73
C LEU A 132 -5.37 8.59 1.25
N GLU A 133 -4.05 8.69 1.23
CA GLU A 133 -3.35 9.88 0.72
C GLU A 133 -3.61 10.08 -0.79
N VAL A 134 -3.53 9.02 -1.60
CA VAL A 134 -3.87 9.05 -3.04
C VAL A 134 -5.35 9.34 -3.26
N GLY A 135 -6.24 8.80 -2.43
CA GLY A 135 -7.67 9.07 -2.46
C GLY A 135 -7.95 10.54 -2.21
N PHE A 136 -7.30 11.14 -1.22
CA PHE A 136 -7.41 12.57 -0.93
C PHE A 136 -6.91 13.43 -2.09
N LEU A 137 -5.73 13.12 -2.65
CA LEU A 137 -5.21 13.83 -3.82
C LEU A 137 -6.12 13.67 -5.05
N SER A 138 -6.78 12.53 -5.21
CA SER A 138 -7.76 12.30 -6.27
C SER A 138 -8.99 13.20 -6.16
N ILE A 139 -9.38 13.62 -4.95
CA ILE A 139 -10.46 14.62 -4.76
C ILE A 139 -10.06 15.96 -5.39
N LEU A 140 -8.79 16.37 -5.22
CA LEU A 140 -8.26 17.61 -5.77
C LEU A 140 -8.04 17.55 -7.28
N LEU A 141 -7.68 16.39 -7.80
CA LEU A 141 -7.44 16.16 -9.22
C LEU A 141 -8.74 15.98 -10.02
N ALA A 142 -9.78 15.42 -9.41
CA ALA A 142 -11.03 15.13 -10.10
C ALA A 142 -11.84 16.40 -10.40
N PRO A 143 -12.51 16.48 -11.56
CA PRO A 143 -13.33 17.62 -11.90
C PRO A 143 -14.51 17.77 -10.92
N PHE A 144 -14.77 19.02 -10.52
CA PHE A 144 -15.88 19.35 -9.63
C PHE A 144 -17.20 19.48 -10.42
N ARG A 145 -17.91 18.35 -10.56
CA ARG A 145 -19.16 18.25 -11.33
C ARG A 145 -20.39 18.28 -10.42
N MET A 146 -20.71 19.44 -9.83
CA MET A 146 -21.94 19.60 -9.03
C MET A 146 -23.21 19.73 -9.88
N VAL A 147 -23.09 20.31 -11.09
CA VAL A 147 -24.21 20.53 -12.00
C VAL A 147 -23.82 20.04 -13.39
N ARG A 148 -24.76 19.39 -14.09
CA ARG A 148 -24.62 18.60 -15.33
C ARG A 148 -24.02 19.31 -16.56
N LYS A 149 -23.38 20.49 -16.42
CA LYS A 149 -22.89 21.35 -17.50
C LYS A 149 -21.40 21.77 -17.41
N THR A 150 -20.61 21.28 -16.46
CA THR A 150 -19.16 21.54 -16.49
C THR A 150 -18.49 20.65 -17.54
N PRO A 151 -17.92 21.20 -18.64
CA PRO A 151 -17.20 20.40 -19.61
C PRO A 151 -16.01 19.70 -18.93
N ASN A 152 -15.64 18.51 -19.41
CA ASN A 152 -14.45 17.79 -18.95
C ASN A 152 -13.16 18.46 -19.47
N GLN A 153 -13.00 19.75 -19.16
CA GLN A 153 -11.92 20.58 -19.65
C GLN A 153 -10.68 20.42 -18.76
N TRP A 154 -9.52 20.64 -19.37
CA TRP A 154 -8.26 20.78 -18.66
C TRP A 154 -8.16 22.21 -18.15
N LEU A 155 -7.93 22.40 -16.86
CA LEU A 155 -7.77 23.72 -16.27
C LEU A 155 -6.31 23.94 -15.87
N PRO A 156 -5.82 25.20 -15.90
CA PRO A 156 -4.42 25.49 -15.58
C PRO A 156 -3.92 24.96 -14.22
N HIS A 157 -4.80 24.92 -13.20
CA HIS A 157 -4.46 24.41 -11.87
C HIS A 157 -4.33 22.89 -11.80
N ASP A 158 -4.78 22.14 -12.81
CA ASP A 158 -4.66 20.68 -12.84
C ASP A 158 -3.19 20.21 -12.88
N ASN A 159 -2.28 21.03 -13.43
CA ASN A 159 -0.84 20.74 -13.38
C ASN A 159 -0.27 20.84 -11.96
N VAL A 160 -0.81 21.75 -11.14
CA VAL A 160 -0.42 21.93 -9.73
C VAL A 160 -0.90 20.74 -8.91
N THR A 161 -2.13 20.27 -9.13
CA THR A 161 -2.64 19.07 -8.44
C THR A 161 -1.93 17.80 -8.90
N LEU A 162 -1.58 17.66 -10.18
CA LEU A 162 -0.71 16.58 -10.67
C LEU A 162 0.71 16.65 -10.09
N PHE A 163 1.23 17.84 -9.78
CA PHE A 163 2.50 17.95 -9.08
C PHE A 163 2.44 17.30 -7.69
N LEU A 164 1.31 17.36 -6.98
CA LEU A 164 1.15 16.67 -5.70
C LEU A 164 1.31 15.15 -5.83
N PHE A 165 0.85 14.55 -6.94
CA PHE A 165 1.10 13.15 -7.25
C PHE A 165 2.58 12.87 -7.55
N ARG A 166 3.26 13.76 -8.31
CA ARG A 166 4.71 13.66 -8.54
C ARG A 166 5.50 13.75 -7.24
N TRP A 167 5.11 14.67 -6.35
CA TRP A 167 5.68 14.83 -5.01
C TRP A 167 5.44 13.60 -4.13
N LEU A 168 4.24 13.01 -4.18
CA LEU A 168 3.94 11.78 -3.46
C LEU A 168 4.78 10.59 -3.99
N ALA A 169 4.91 10.44 -5.32
CA ALA A 169 5.80 9.43 -5.91
C ALA A 169 7.25 9.62 -5.46
N PHE A 170 7.71 10.88 -5.46
CA PHE A 170 9.03 11.24 -4.93
C PHE A 170 9.19 10.80 -3.48
N ARG A 171 8.30 11.24 -2.57
CA ARG A 171 8.38 10.88 -1.14
C ARG A 171 8.36 9.38 -0.92
N LEU A 172 7.40 8.68 -1.55
CA LEU A 172 7.26 7.24 -1.42
C LEU A 172 8.55 6.50 -1.78
N MET A 173 9.12 6.80 -2.95
CA MET A 173 10.30 6.10 -3.46
C MET A 173 11.57 6.51 -2.71
N PHE A 174 11.77 7.82 -2.53
CA PHE A 174 12.96 8.37 -1.90
C PHE A 174 13.06 7.95 -0.43
N GLN A 175 11.98 8.10 0.36
CA GLN A 175 12.01 7.68 1.76
C GLN A 175 12.15 6.16 1.90
N SER A 176 11.57 5.37 0.99
CA SER A 176 11.76 3.92 0.96
C SER A 176 13.20 3.50 0.64
N GLY A 177 13.94 4.29 -0.15
CA GLY A 177 15.36 4.07 -0.43
C GLY A 177 16.26 4.51 0.72
N ILE A 178 16.08 5.74 1.21
CA ILE A 178 16.94 6.33 2.25
C ILE A 178 16.76 5.66 3.61
N SER A 179 15.54 5.24 3.99
CA SER A 179 15.28 4.55 5.26
C SER A 179 16.09 3.26 5.43
N LYS A 180 16.41 2.57 4.34
CA LYS A 180 17.27 1.36 4.34
C LYS A 180 18.72 1.67 4.70
N LEU A 181 19.20 2.86 4.36
CA LEU A 181 20.56 3.32 4.69
C LEU A 181 20.60 3.92 6.10
N LEU A 182 19.56 4.63 6.50
CA LEU A 182 19.45 5.29 7.81
C LEU A 182 19.47 4.32 8.98
N ASN A 183 18.88 3.13 8.84
CA ASN A 183 18.85 2.14 9.92
C ASN A 183 20.20 1.46 10.20
N GLN A 184 21.26 1.80 9.43
CA GLN A 184 22.60 1.24 9.58
C GLN A 184 22.66 -0.30 9.57
N ASP A 185 21.69 -0.93 8.90
CA ASP A 185 21.66 -2.38 8.76
C ASP A 185 22.81 -2.83 7.86
N LYS A 186 23.68 -3.68 8.41
CA LYS A 186 24.85 -4.22 7.74
C LYS A 186 24.52 -4.84 6.38
N THR A 187 23.36 -5.50 6.25
CA THR A 187 22.99 -6.20 5.01
C THR A 187 22.73 -5.27 3.84
N TRP A 188 22.12 -4.09 4.09
CA TRP A 188 21.91 -3.05 3.09
C TRP A 188 23.23 -2.41 2.68
N TRP A 189 24.07 -2.06 3.67
CA TRP A 189 25.39 -1.45 3.45
C TRP A 189 26.39 -2.39 2.75
N SER A 190 26.32 -3.71 3.00
CA SER A 190 27.15 -4.71 2.32
C SER A 190 26.56 -5.23 1.01
N LEU A 191 25.45 -4.65 0.52
CA LEU A 191 24.73 -5.09 -0.69
C LEU A 191 24.25 -6.56 -0.65
N THR A 192 24.14 -7.16 0.52
CA THR A 192 23.73 -8.57 0.67
C THR A 192 22.26 -8.72 1.01
N ALA A 193 21.51 -7.63 1.20
CA ALA A 193 20.09 -7.62 1.52
C ALA A 193 19.23 -8.62 0.70
N LEU A 194 19.40 -8.68 -0.62
CA LEU A 194 18.63 -9.61 -1.47
C LEU A 194 19.00 -11.08 -1.32
N HIS A 195 20.07 -11.42 -0.58
CA HIS A 195 20.36 -12.81 -0.21
C HIS A 195 19.31 -13.33 0.78
N TYR A 196 18.70 -12.45 1.57
CA TYR A 196 17.71 -12.82 2.59
C TYR A 196 16.29 -12.43 2.17
N HIS A 197 16.12 -11.25 1.57
CA HIS A 197 14.80 -10.64 1.31
C HIS A 197 13.84 -11.55 0.54
N PHE A 198 14.31 -12.28 -0.48
CA PHE A 198 13.44 -13.15 -1.29
C PHE A 198 12.75 -14.23 -0.44
N ALA A 199 13.42 -14.75 0.59
CA ALA A 199 12.86 -15.74 1.50
C ALA A 199 12.10 -15.07 2.66
N SER A 200 12.61 -13.96 3.19
CA SER A 200 12.11 -13.35 4.42
C SER A 200 10.94 -12.38 4.26
N GLN A 201 10.67 -11.88 3.04
CA GLN A 201 9.51 -11.02 2.73
C GLN A 201 8.18 -11.69 3.11
N CYS A 202 7.15 -10.93 3.46
CA CYS A 202 5.91 -11.49 4.02
C CYS A 202 5.28 -12.62 3.17
N LEU A 203 5.11 -12.38 1.88
CA LEU A 203 4.40 -13.28 0.98
C LEU A 203 5.23 -13.50 -0.30
N PRO A 204 6.24 -14.40 -0.27
CA PRO A 204 7.10 -14.68 -1.40
C PRO A 204 6.36 -15.48 -2.47
N THR A 205 6.58 -15.15 -3.75
CA THR A 205 6.05 -15.92 -4.89
C THR A 205 6.99 -17.04 -5.30
N TYR A 206 6.54 -17.91 -6.20
CA TYR A 206 7.38 -18.98 -6.74
C TYR A 206 8.64 -18.44 -7.43
N LEU A 207 8.56 -17.25 -8.05
CA LEU A 207 9.70 -16.57 -8.66
C LEU A 207 10.71 -16.07 -7.62
N ALA A 208 10.29 -15.83 -6.38
CA ALA A 208 11.20 -15.47 -5.29
C ALA A 208 12.24 -16.57 -5.05
N TRP A 209 11.81 -17.83 -5.09
CA TRP A 209 12.73 -18.96 -4.93
C TRP A 209 13.78 -18.96 -6.04
N TYR A 210 13.37 -18.83 -7.31
CA TYR A 210 14.32 -18.75 -8.43
C TYR A 210 15.24 -17.53 -8.34
N ALA A 211 14.70 -16.36 -7.97
CA ALA A 211 15.49 -15.15 -7.78
C ALA A 211 16.51 -15.28 -6.63
N HIS A 212 16.19 -16.05 -5.59
CA HIS A 212 17.09 -16.36 -4.49
C HIS A 212 18.30 -17.20 -4.94
N GLN A 213 18.12 -18.09 -5.92
CA GLN A 213 19.19 -18.92 -6.49
C GLN A 213 20.12 -18.15 -7.43
N ALA A 214 19.81 -16.89 -7.77
CA ALA A 214 20.67 -16.09 -8.62
C ALA A 214 22.06 -15.90 -7.99
N SER A 215 23.08 -15.71 -8.83
CA SER A 215 24.46 -15.50 -8.38
C SER A 215 24.57 -14.33 -7.41
N ASP A 216 25.50 -14.40 -6.46
CA ASP A 216 25.71 -13.34 -5.46
C ASP A 216 26.00 -11.99 -6.12
N SER A 217 26.80 -11.97 -7.19
CA SER A 217 27.09 -10.76 -7.98
C SER A 217 25.82 -10.13 -8.56
N PHE A 218 24.89 -10.95 -9.06
CA PHE A 218 23.60 -10.46 -9.58
C PHE A 218 22.76 -9.86 -8.46
N LYS A 219 22.63 -10.54 -7.32
CA LYS A 219 21.89 -10.04 -6.14
C LYS A 219 22.48 -8.73 -5.62
N GLN A 220 23.81 -8.62 -5.51
CA GLN A 220 24.49 -7.40 -5.11
C GLN A 220 24.26 -6.25 -6.09
N PHE A 221 24.36 -6.51 -7.39
CA PHE A 221 24.03 -5.53 -8.43
C PHE A 221 22.57 -5.08 -8.31
N SER A 222 21.63 -6.00 -8.10
CA SER A 222 20.21 -5.68 -7.93
C SER A 222 19.94 -4.80 -6.69
N VAL A 223 20.69 -4.96 -5.59
CA VAL A 223 20.61 -4.04 -4.43
C VAL A 223 21.08 -2.64 -4.82
N ALA A 224 22.23 -2.52 -5.48
CA ALA A 224 22.76 -1.23 -5.94
C ALA A 224 21.83 -0.54 -6.96
N ALA A 225 21.26 -1.31 -7.89
CA ALA A 225 20.25 -0.85 -8.84
C ALA A 225 18.98 -0.37 -8.12
N THR A 226 18.53 -1.09 -7.08
CA THR A 226 17.38 -0.68 -6.26
C THR A 226 17.62 0.67 -5.59
N PHE A 227 18.80 0.90 -5.00
CA PHE A 227 19.14 2.23 -4.45
C PHE A 227 19.17 3.32 -5.52
N THR A 228 19.75 3.01 -6.68
CA THR A 228 19.79 3.94 -7.81
C THR A 228 18.38 4.34 -8.26
N ILE A 229 17.50 3.35 -8.39
CA ILE A 229 16.12 3.58 -8.83
C ILE A 229 15.31 4.32 -7.76
N LEU A 230 15.43 3.97 -6.49
CA LEU A 230 14.62 4.55 -5.42
C LEU A 230 15.06 5.95 -4.97
N ILE A 231 16.37 6.25 -5.00
CA ILE A 231 16.88 7.53 -4.49
C ILE A 231 16.97 8.58 -5.61
N PHE A 232 17.28 8.16 -6.84
CA PHE A 232 17.69 9.09 -7.90
C PHE A 232 16.61 9.34 -8.94
N LEU A 233 15.99 8.28 -9.48
CA LEU A 233 14.93 8.45 -10.48
C LEU A 233 13.73 9.29 -10.01
N PRO A 234 13.32 9.29 -8.72
CA PRO A 234 12.18 10.11 -8.32
C PRO A 234 12.48 11.61 -8.39
N LEU A 235 13.74 12.04 -8.28
CA LEU A 235 14.14 13.44 -8.47
C LEU A 235 13.95 13.87 -9.93
N PHE A 236 14.24 12.97 -10.87
CA PHE A 236 13.98 13.18 -12.29
C PHE A 236 12.47 13.29 -12.55
N GLY A 237 11.65 12.60 -11.76
CA GLY A 237 10.19 12.70 -11.77
C GLY A 237 9.64 14.08 -11.38
N LEU A 238 10.39 14.86 -10.58
CA LEU A 238 10.03 16.24 -10.22
C LEU A 238 10.46 17.28 -11.27
N SER A 239 11.32 16.88 -12.22
CA SER A 239 11.87 17.78 -13.24
C SER A 239 10.79 18.32 -14.19
N PRO A 240 10.94 19.55 -14.71
CA PRO A 240 10.08 20.06 -15.78
C PRO A 240 10.29 19.28 -17.09
N SER A 241 11.48 18.70 -17.29
CA SER A 241 11.82 17.97 -18.52
C SER A 241 11.01 16.68 -18.67
N LYS A 242 10.20 16.61 -19.73
CA LYS A 242 9.42 15.43 -20.10
C LYS A 242 10.28 14.18 -20.26
N HIS A 243 11.46 14.30 -20.86
CA HIS A 243 12.34 13.15 -21.11
C HIS A 243 12.84 12.51 -19.81
N LEU A 244 13.27 13.34 -18.86
CA LEU A 244 13.72 12.88 -17.54
C LEU A 244 12.57 12.23 -16.76
N ARG A 245 11.37 12.84 -16.79
CA ARG A 245 10.18 12.27 -16.16
C ARG A 245 9.76 10.94 -16.77
N THR A 246 9.77 10.83 -18.10
CA THR A 246 9.43 9.58 -18.80
C THR A 246 10.45 8.48 -18.49
N PHE A 247 11.74 8.80 -18.44
CA PHE A 247 12.77 7.85 -18.02
C PHE A 247 12.56 7.38 -16.58
N ALA A 248 12.29 8.31 -15.65
CA ALA A 248 11.94 7.99 -14.27
C ALA A 248 10.72 7.07 -14.18
N PHE A 249 9.65 7.38 -14.91
CA PHE A 249 8.44 6.57 -14.95
C PHE A 249 8.72 5.11 -15.31
N TYR A 250 9.47 4.87 -16.39
CA TYR A 250 9.76 3.51 -16.83
C TYR A 250 10.65 2.76 -15.83
N GLY A 251 11.67 3.40 -15.28
CA GLY A 251 12.55 2.77 -14.28
C GLY A 251 11.83 2.43 -12.98
N LEU A 252 11.00 3.35 -12.47
CA LEU A 252 10.18 3.12 -11.27
C LEU A 252 9.11 2.05 -11.51
N THR A 253 8.46 2.06 -12.67
CA THR A 253 7.47 1.05 -13.05
C THR A 253 8.10 -0.33 -13.15
N LEU A 254 9.28 -0.44 -13.79
CA LEU A 254 10.02 -1.69 -13.88
C LEU A 254 10.35 -2.25 -12.50
N GLN A 255 10.79 -1.41 -11.57
CA GLN A 255 11.06 -1.83 -10.19
C GLN A 255 9.80 -2.36 -9.50
N MET A 256 8.67 -1.67 -9.62
CA MET A 256 7.39 -2.13 -9.02
C MET A 256 6.93 -3.46 -9.61
N LEU A 257 7.11 -3.66 -10.92
CA LEU A 257 6.78 -4.93 -11.59
C LEU A 257 7.66 -6.08 -11.08
N LEU A 258 8.97 -5.87 -10.99
CA LEU A 258 9.91 -6.87 -10.48
C LEU A 258 9.59 -7.26 -9.02
N ILE A 259 9.32 -6.26 -8.17
CA ILE A 259 8.90 -6.49 -6.78
C ILE A 259 7.61 -7.32 -6.75
N SER A 260 6.62 -6.97 -7.58
CA SER A 260 5.35 -7.69 -7.64
C SER A 260 5.50 -9.14 -8.11
N LEU A 261 6.43 -9.39 -9.04
CA LEU A 261 6.71 -10.74 -9.53
C LEU A 261 7.34 -11.62 -8.46
N THR A 262 8.19 -11.07 -7.58
CA THR A 262 8.88 -11.83 -6.53
C THR A 262 8.15 -11.83 -5.18
N GLY A 263 7.17 -10.97 -4.96
CA GLY A 263 6.43 -10.88 -3.71
C GLY A 263 5.04 -10.31 -3.88
N ASN A 264 4.07 -10.88 -3.15
CA ASN A 264 2.71 -10.35 -3.14
C ASN A 264 2.59 -9.20 -2.14
N TYR A 265 2.66 -7.97 -2.66
CA TYR A 265 2.39 -6.74 -1.94
C TYR A 265 1.01 -6.17 -2.29
N ASN A 266 -0.01 -7.02 -2.40
CA ASN A 266 -1.40 -6.63 -2.62
C ASN A 266 -1.58 -5.65 -3.82
N PHE A 267 -2.27 -4.53 -3.61
CA PHE A 267 -2.43 -3.44 -4.57
C PHE A 267 -1.31 -2.38 -4.49
N PHE A 268 -0.37 -2.47 -3.55
CA PHE A 268 0.68 -1.45 -3.33
C PHE A 268 1.53 -1.18 -4.57
N ASN A 269 2.01 -2.22 -5.24
CA ASN A 269 2.86 -2.05 -6.44
C ASN A 269 2.08 -1.36 -7.56
N ILE A 270 0.84 -1.77 -7.78
CA ILE A 270 -0.02 -1.17 -8.81
C ILE A 270 -0.33 0.28 -8.45
N LEU A 271 -0.70 0.56 -7.20
CA LEU A 271 -0.94 1.91 -6.71
C LEU A 271 0.28 2.81 -6.90
N SER A 272 1.49 2.29 -6.62
CA SER A 272 2.74 3.01 -6.83
C SER A 272 2.95 3.37 -8.31
N VAL A 273 2.66 2.45 -9.23
CA VAL A 273 2.68 2.72 -10.69
C VAL A 273 1.64 3.76 -11.08
N VAL A 274 0.44 3.71 -10.50
CA VAL A 274 -0.64 4.69 -10.76
C VAL A 274 -0.21 6.10 -10.34
N ILE A 275 0.46 6.26 -9.20
CA ILE A 275 1.01 7.55 -8.79
C ILE A 275 2.07 8.03 -9.79
N CYS A 276 2.94 7.13 -10.27
CA CYS A 276 3.98 7.45 -11.24
C CYS A 276 3.43 7.89 -12.61
N LEU A 277 2.19 7.55 -12.98
CA LEU A 277 1.55 8.03 -14.22
C LEU A 277 1.53 9.56 -14.32
N ALA A 278 1.54 10.28 -13.20
CA ALA A 278 1.63 11.74 -13.17
C ALA A 278 2.89 12.29 -13.86
N MET A 279 3.95 11.47 -13.98
CA MET A 279 5.19 11.84 -14.67
C MET A 279 5.04 11.88 -16.20
N LEU A 280 4.03 11.21 -16.77
CA LEU A 280 3.78 11.13 -18.22
C LEU A 280 3.05 12.36 -18.79
N VAL A 281 2.64 13.30 -17.93
CA VAL A 281 1.97 14.55 -18.34
C VAL A 281 2.90 15.40 -19.21
N GLU A 282 2.32 16.07 -20.20
CA GLU A 282 3.00 17.02 -21.07
C GLU A 282 2.75 18.44 -20.56
N CYS A 283 3.77 19.09 -19.99
CA CYS A 283 3.62 20.38 -19.30
C CYS A 283 3.39 21.57 -20.25
N SER A 284 3.77 21.42 -21.53
CA SER A 284 3.73 22.49 -22.54
C SER A 284 2.36 22.70 -23.20
N PHE A 285 1.31 22.02 -22.73
CA PHE A 285 -0.01 22.14 -23.37
C PHE A 285 -0.70 23.45 -22.96
N SER A 286 -0.81 24.38 -23.91
CA SER A 286 -1.75 25.52 -23.87
C SER A 286 -2.71 25.42 -25.05
N HIS A 287 -3.98 25.74 -24.84
CA HIS A 287 -5.01 25.62 -25.89
C HIS A 287 -4.82 26.62 -27.03
N ILE A 288 -4.02 27.67 -26.81
CA ILE A 288 -3.92 28.83 -27.72
C ILE A 288 -2.54 28.94 -28.37
N GLY A 289 -1.57 28.08 -28.03
CA GLY A 289 -0.24 28.11 -28.65
C GLY A 289 0.54 29.42 -28.40
N MET A 290 0.11 30.28 -27.47
CA MET A 290 0.86 31.47 -27.03
C MET A 290 1.84 31.14 -25.89
N TYR A 291 1.64 30.03 -25.17
CA TYR A 291 2.53 29.60 -24.09
C TYR A 291 3.89 29.11 -24.60
N THR A 292 3.97 28.68 -25.87
CA THR A 292 5.20 28.17 -26.50
C THR A 292 6.27 29.25 -26.71
N GLN A 293 5.93 30.54 -26.74
CA GLN A 293 6.92 31.62 -26.89
C GLN A 293 7.55 32.04 -25.56
N VAL A 294 6.78 32.09 -24.47
CA VAL A 294 7.29 32.44 -23.12
C VAL A 294 8.10 31.28 -22.50
N GLU A 295 7.79 30.03 -22.87
CA GLU A 295 8.58 28.84 -22.50
C GLU A 295 10.04 28.92 -22.97
N SER A 296 10.34 29.48 -24.14
CA SER A 296 11.69 29.37 -24.73
C SER A 296 12.82 29.92 -23.86
N ASN A 297 12.60 31.01 -23.12
CA ASN A 297 13.62 31.61 -22.25
C ASN A 297 13.54 31.09 -20.80
N PHE A 298 12.34 30.88 -20.26
CA PHE A 298 12.14 30.45 -18.87
C PHE A 298 12.36 28.94 -18.67
N GLU A 299 11.93 28.10 -19.62
CA GLU A 299 12.32 26.68 -19.61
C GLU A 299 13.80 26.52 -19.87
N MET A 300 14.46 27.38 -20.66
CA MET A 300 15.90 27.27 -20.86
C MET A 300 16.67 27.49 -19.56
N GLU A 301 16.34 28.53 -18.77
CA GLU A 301 17.00 28.76 -17.48
C GLU A 301 16.70 27.67 -16.44
N ILE A 302 15.43 27.24 -16.30
CA ILE A 302 15.07 26.17 -15.36
C ILE A 302 15.61 24.82 -15.86
N SER A 303 15.64 24.57 -17.16
CA SER A 303 16.25 23.37 -17.76
C SER A 303 17.75 23.38 -17.57
N VAL A 304 18.44 24.52 -17.67
CA VAL A 304 19.88 24.63 -17.36
C VAL A 304 20.12 24.39 -15.87
N PHE A 305 19.35 25.01 -14.97
CA PHE A 305 19.46 24.76 -13.52
C PHE A 305 19.17 23.30 -13.17
N SER A 306 18.10 22.74 -13.72
CA SER A 306 17.72 21.33 -13.59
C SER A 306 18.85 20.45 -14.15
N LEU A 307 19.35 20.72 -15.35
CA LEU A 307 20.43 19.97 -15.98
C LEU A 307 21.71 20.03 -15.13
N VAL A 308 22.12 21.18 -14.61
CA VAL A 308 23.28 21.32 -13.73
C VAL A 308 23.08 20.53 -12.43
N PHE A 309 21.91 20.65 -11.79
CA PHE A 309 21.56 19.87 -10.61
C PHE A 309 21.60 18.37 -10.90
N HIS A 310 21.04 17.94 -12.02
CA HIS A 310 21.02 16.53 -12.43
C HIS A 310 22.41 16.02 -12.83
N LEU A 311 23.26 16.82 -13.48
CA LEU A 311 24.64 16.48 -13.82
C LEU A 311 25.49 16.33 -12.55
N TYR A 312 25.31 17.21 -11.57
CA TYR A 312 25.94 17.10 -10.26
C TYR A 312 25.48 15.81 -9.55
N TRP A 313 24.18 15.53 -9.60
CA TRP A 313 23.58 14.35 -9.00
C TRP A 313 24.00 13.05 -9.72
N ILE A 314 24.16 13.07 -11.04
CA ILE A 314 24.71 11.96 -11.85
C ILE A 314 26.19 11.74 -11.54
N ARG A 315 26.96 12.81 -11.30
CA ARG A 315 28.34 12.66 -10.81
C ARG A 315 28.38 12.02 -9.42
N PHE A 316 27.47 12.44 -8.53
CA PHE A 316 27.32 11.85 -7.20
C PHE A 316 26.87 10.38 -7.26
N THR A 317 25.92 10.02 -8.13
CA THR A 317 25.51 8.61 -8.34
C THR A 317 26.64 7.77 -8.88
N GLY A 318 27.34 8.29 -9.91
CA GLY A 318 28.47 7.63 -10.51
C GLY A 318 29.51 7.33 -9.45
N LEU A 319 29.86 8.30 -8.60
CA LEU A 319 30.79 8.11 -7.50
C LEU A 319 30.29 7.09 -6.48
N CYS A 320 29.04 7.19 -6.00
CA CYS A 320 28.47 6.26 -5.02
C CYS A 320 28.39 4.82 -5.55
N MET A 321 27.95 4.64 -6.80
CA MET A 321 27.87 3.32 -7.46
C MET A 321 29.26 2.75 -7.73
N LEU A 322 30.22 3.58 -8.10
CA LEU A 322 31.60 3.16 -8.34
C LEU A 322 32.26 2.75 -7.00
N VAL A 323 32.06 3.49 -5.91
CA VAL A 323 32.49 3.09 -4.56
C VAL A 323 31.84 1.76 -4.14
N MET A 324 30.53 1.63 -4.30
CA MET A 324 29.79 0.40 -3.96
C MET A 324 30.24 -0.81 -4.79
N VAL A 325 30.48 -0.65 -6.10
CA VAL A 325 30.90 -1.74 -6.99
C VAL A 325 32.38 -2.10 -6.82
N PHE A 326 33.26 -1.12 -6.61
CA PHE A 326 34.68 -1.42 -6.35
C PHE A 326 34.89 -2.08 -4.98
N SER A 327 34.03 -1.80 -4.01
CA SER A 327 34.01 -2.53 -2.73
C SER A 327 33.65 -4.02 -2.86
N SER A 328 32.87 -4.40 -3.89
CA SER A 328 32.38 -5.78 -4.04
C SER A 328 33.29 -6.70 -4.89
N ARG A 329 34.18 -6.14 -5.71
CA ARG A 329 34.89 -6.88 -6.78
C ARG A 329 36.27 -7.42 -6.42
N SER A 330 36.84 -7.10 -5.26
CA SER A 330 38.17 -7.58 -4.88
C SER A 330 38.09 -8.77 -3.90
N GLN A 331 38.40 -9.95 -4.43
CA GLN A 331 38.47 -11.21 -3.67
C GLN A 331 39.56 -11.17 -2.57
N LYS A 332 40.56 -10.28 -2.70
CA LYS A 332 41.57 -9.96 -1.66
C LYS A 332 41.05 -9.05 -0.54
N TRP A 333 39.94 -8.33 -0.70
CA TRP A 333 39.37 -7.50 0.37
C TRP A 333 38.35 -8.23 1.24
N ARG A 334 37.75 -9.34 0.78
CA ARG A 334 36.83 -10.16 1.60
C ARG A 334 37.50 -10.69 2.88
N SER A 335 38.80 -10.96 2.87
CA SER A 335 39.56 -11.36 4.07
C SER A 335 39.98 -10.19 4.96
N SER A 336 40.02 -8.94 4.44
CA SER A 336 40.32 -7.74 5.23
C SER A 336 39.08 -7.12 5.87
N ILE A 337 37.87 -7.40 5.37
CA ILE A 337 36.60 -6.89 5.94
C ILE A 337 36.21 -7.64 7.22
N PHE A 338 36.80 -8.81 7.48
CA PHE A 338 36.71 -9.47 8.80
C PHE A 338 37.66 -8.86 9.84
N ILE A 339 38.57 -7.98 9.43
CA ILE A 339 39.42 -7.21 10.35
C ILE A 339 38.75 -5.85 10.57
N GLU A 340 37.92 -5.81 11.61
CA GLU A 340 37.23 -4.66 12.19
C GLU A 340 36.22 -3.94 11.28
N GLY A 341 34.93 -4.02 11.63
CA GLY A 341 33.83 -3.21 11.10
C GLY A 341 33.96 -1.69 11.29
N LYS A 342 35.18 -1.15 11.47
CA LYS A 342 35.50 0.27 11.58
C LYS A 342 35.35 1.02 10.26
N ILE A 343 35.71 0.45 9.11
CA ILE A 343 35.68 1.18 7.82
C ILE A 343 34.24 1.45 7.37
N LEU A 344 33.39 0.42 7.34
CA LEU A 344 31.95 0.56 7.04
C LEU A 344 31.22 1.41 8.09
N GLY A 345 31.61 1.31 9.38
CA GLY A 345 31.07 2.17 10.44
C GLY A 345 31.42 3.65 10.27
N LEU A 346 32.63 3.96 9.79
CA LEU A 346 33.06 5.33 9.49
C LEU A 346 32.28 5.94 8.33
N GLU A 347 31.99 5.15 7.29
CA GLU A 347 31.20 5.59 6.13
C GLU A 347 29.71 5.76 6.48
N ALA A 348 29.14 4.84 7.28
CA ALA A 348 27.78 4.98 7.80
C ALA A 348 27.62 6.21 8.71
N ALA A 349 28.62 6.51 9.56
CA ALA A 349 28.62 7.71 10.39
C ALA A 349 28.69 9.00 9.55
N LYS A 350 29.51 9.01 8.49
CA LYS A 350 29.58 10.12 7.53
C LYS A 350 28.32 10.25 6.68
N PHE A 351 27.56 9.18 6.47
CA PHE A 351 26.34 9.23 5.68
C PHE A 351 25.29 10.13 6.33
N HIS A 352 25.08 10.05 7.65
CA HIS A 352 24.15 10.95 8.33
C HIS A 352 24.57 12.41 8.19
N SER A 353 25.84 12.74 8.43
CA SER A 353 26.32 14.13 8.29
C SER A 353 26.18 14.65 6.86
N ASN A 354 26.48 13.82 5.86
CA ASN A 354 26.31 14.17 4.46
C ASN A 354 24.83 14.32 4.09
N LEU A 355 23.97 13.41 4.56
CA LEU A 355 22.54 13.45 4.29
C LEU A 355 21.90 14.71 4.89
N SER A 356 22.18 15.05 6.16
CA SER A 356 21.68 16.28 6.78
C SER A 356 22.12 17.54 6.01
N TYR A 357 23.28 17.50 5.34
CA TYR A 357 23.74 18.60 4.49
C TYR A 357 22.99 18.67 3.15
N TRP A 358 22.76 17.54 2.47
CA TRP A 358 22.14 17.50 1.13
C TRP A 358 20.61 17.57 1.15
N LEU A 359 19.97 17.05 2.19
CA LEU A 359 18.52 16.91 2.25
C LEU A 359 17.76 18.25 2.20
N PRO A 360 18.24 19.35 2.81
CA PRO A 360 17.66 20.68 2.60
C PRO A 360 17.66 21.13 1.14
N PHE A 361 18.70 20.82 0.35
CA PHE A 361 18.74 21.15 -1.08
C PHE A 361 17.73 20.32 -1.89
N VAL A 362 17.54 19.04 -1.54
CA VAL A 362 16.51 18.19 -2.15
C VAL A 362 15.11 18.73 -1.84
N CYS A 363 14.88 19.15 -0.59
CA CYS A 363 13.63 19.78 -0.18
C CYS A 363 13.41 21.10 -0.93
N PHE A 364 14.44 21.95 -1.01
CA PHE A 364 14.40 23.21 -1.75
C PHE A 364 14.08 22.99 -3.23
N TYR A 365 14.72 22.02 -3.87
CA TYR A 365 14.41 21.64 -5.26
C TYR A 365 12.93 21.27 -5.44
N GLY A 366 12.37 20.42 -4.56
CA GLY A 366 10.95 20.08 -4.59
C GLY A 366 10.03 21.29 -4.42
N ILE A 367 10.36 22.18 -3.47
CA ILE A 367 9.63 23.43 -3.22
C ILE A 367 9.69 24.36 -4.44
N SER A 368 10.88 24.60 -5.00
CA SER A 368 11.06 25.45 -6.18
C SER A 368 10.29 24.91 -7.38
N MET A 369 10.33 23.59 -7.64
CA MET A 369 9.58 22.98 -8.73
C MET A 369 8.06 23.13 -8.52
N PHE A 370 7.57 22.99 -7.29
CA PHE A 370 6.15 23.19 -6.98
C PHE A 370 5.70 24.64 -7.24
N PHE A 371 6.45 25.63 -6.74
CA PHE A 371 6.13 27.04 -6.97
C PHE A 371 6.25 27.43 -8.46
N SER A 372 7.14 26.80 -9.20
CA SER A 372 7.23 27.01 -10.66
C SER A 372 5.95 26.56 -11.39
N GLU A 373 5.31 25.47 -10.95
CA GLU A 373 4.04 25.02 -11.50
C GLU A 373 2.87 25.95 -11.13
N ILE A 374 2.89 26.52 -9.91
CA ILE A 374 1.90 27.55 -9.50
C ILE A 374 2.03 28.78 -10.39
N TYR A 375 3.27 29.29 -10.56
CA TYR A 375 3.52 30.43 -11.44
C TYR A 375 3.06 30.15 -12.87
N ALA A 376 3.42 28.97 -13.41
CA ALA A 376 2.99 28.52 -14.72
C ALA A 376 1.44 28.42 -14.84
N ALA A 377 0.74 27.98 -13.79
CA ALA A 377 -0.72 27.93 -13.78
C ALA A 377 -1.36 29.32 -13.89
N PHE A 378 -0.80 30.33 -13.23
CA PHE A 378 -1.27 31.73 -13.36
C PHE A 378 -1.00 32.31 -14.75
N VAL A 379 0.19 32.07 -15.30
CA VAL A 379 0.54 32.50 -16.67
C VAL A 379 -0.41 31.87 -17.69
N ARG A 380 -0.67 30.55 -17.58
CA ARG A 380 -1.65 29.84 -18.45
C ARG A 380 -3.07 30.37 -18.26
N CYS A 381 -3.48 30.63 -17.01
CA CYS A 381 -4.81 31.20 -16.73
C CYS A 381 -5.00 32.58 -17.36
N TRP A 382 -3.95 33.40 -17.42
CA TRP A 382 -3.98 34.67 -18.16
C TRP A 382 -4.07 34.42 -19.67
N ALA A 383 -3.17 33.60 -20.21
CA ALA A 383 -3.03 33.39 -21.66
C ALA A 383 -4.23 32.67 -22.29
N ASP A 384 -4.64 31.52 -21.74
CA ASP A 384 -5.67 30.65 -22.31
C ASP A 384 -7.09 31.25 -22.23
N PHE A 385 -7.33 32.17 -21.29
CA PHE A 385 -8.65 32.79 -21.10
C PHE A 385 -8.71 34.26 -21.54
N LYS A 386 -7.72 34.73 -22.31
CA LYS A 386 -7.65 36.12 -22.81
C LYS A 386 -8.88 36.51 -23.65
N HIS A 387 -9.41 35.57 -24.44
CA HIS A 387 -10.52 35.80 -25.39
C HIS A 387 -11.90 35.39 -24.83
N VAL A 388 -11.98 34.96 -23.57
CA VAL A 388 -13.23 34.54 -22.94
C VAL A 388 -13.89 35.72 -22.21
N SER A 389 -15.22 35.71 -22.06
CA SER A 389 -15.95 36.76 -21.35
C SER A 389 -15.41 37.03 -19.94
N VAL A 390 -15.42 38.30 -19.52
CA VAL A 390 -14.84 38.76 -18.24
C VAL A 390 -15.38 37.96 -17.04
N LYS A 391 -16.68 37.65 -17.01
CA LYS A 391 -17.30 36.85 -15.94
C LYS A 391 -16.70 35.45 -15.83
N ARG A 392 -16.49 34.77 -16.97
CA ARG A 392 -15.87 33.43 -17.01
C ARG A 392 -14.39 33.49 -16.70
N ARG A 393 -13.67 34.51 -17.18
CA ARG A 393 -12.25 34.74 -16.82
C ARG A 393 -12.08 34.90 -15.32
N LEU A 394 -12.92 35.72 -14.68
CA LEU A 394 -12.92 35.89 -13.23
C LEU A 394 -13.19 34.57 -12.51
N TYR A 395 -14.20 33.81 -12.94
CA TYR A 395 -14.51 32.50 -12.38
C TYR A 395 -13.33 31.52 -12.42
N TYR A 396 -12.69 31.34 -13.59
CA TYR A 396 -11.54 30.44 -13.72
C TYR A 396 -10.32 30.93 -12.94
N THR A 397 -10.13 32.24 -12.83
CA THR A 397 -9.04 32.83 -12.03
C THR A 397 -9.26 32.56 -10.54
N VAL A 398 -10.46 32.82 -10.02
CA VAL A 398 -10.82 32.53 -8.62
C VAL A 398 -10.67 31.04 -8.33
N GLN A 399 -11.16 30.17 -9.22
CA GLN A 399 -11.00 28.73 -9.09
C GLN A 399 -9.51 28.32 -9.06
N CYS A 400 -8.69 28.89 -9.95
CA CYS A 400 -7.25 28.64 -9.99
C CYS A 400 -6.57 29.06 -8.67
N VAL A 401 -6.90 30.24 -8.13
CA VAL A 401 -6.39 30.73 -6.84
C VAL A 401 -6.76 29.77 -5.71
N VAL A 402 -8.04 29.41 -5.59
CA VAL A 402 -8.51 28.50 -4.53
C VAL A 402 -7.80 27.15 -4.62
N MET A 403 -7.70 26.56 -5.81
CA MET A 403 -7.05 25.27 -5.99
C MET A 403 -5.54 25.34 -5.72
N CYS A 404 -4.86 26.42 -6.09
CA CYS A 404 -3.45 26.62 -5.76
C CYS A 404 -3.23 26.77 -4.24
N LEU A 405 -4.13 27.44 -3.52
CA LEU A 405 -4.06 27.57 -2.06
C LEU A 405 -4.27 26.21 -1.36
N VAL A 406 -5.26 25.43 -1.81
CA VAL A 406 -5.52 24.09 -1.28
C VAL A 406 -4.34 23.16 -1.58
N ALA A 407 -3.82 23.19 -2.80
CA ALA A 407 -2.65 22.39 -3.18
C ALA A 407 -1.40 22.79 -2.40
N SER A 408 -1.17 24.09 -2.17
CA SER A 408 -0.05 24.58 -1.36
C SER A 408 -0.16 24.14 0.09
N SER A 409 -1.37 24.12 0.64
CA SER A 409 -1.63 23.61 2.00
C SER A 409 -1.33 22.11 2.09
N ALA A 410 -1.84 21.31 1.15
CA ALA A 410 -1.57 19.88 1.08
C ALA A 410 -0.06 19.59 0.90
N PHE A 411 0.62 20.32 0.03
CA PHE A 411 2.06 20.23 -0.17
C PHE A 411 2.83 20.56 1.12
N ALA A 412 2.52 21.69 1.76
CA ALA A 412 3.19 22.11 3.00
C ALA A 412 3.00 21.09 4.13
N ILE A 413 1.79 20.56 4.34
CA ILE A 413 1.51 19.53 5.34
C ILE A 413 2.35 18.27 5.07
N SER A 414 2.50 17.89 3.79
CA SER A 414 3.28 16.72 3.40
C SER A 414 4.80 16.85 3.54
N LEU A 415 5.32 18.08 3.76
CA LEU A 415 6.73 18.28 4.10
C LEU A 415 7.04 17.72 5.49
N VAL A 416 6.10 17.80 6.44
CA VAL A 416 6.33 17.32 7.82
C VAL A 416 6.71 15.84 7.87
N PRO A 417 5.94 14.88 7.31
CA PRO A 417 6.34 13.48 7.31
C PRO A 417 7.56 13.20 6.43
N PHE A 418 7.86 14.06 5.45
CA PHE A 418 9.12 13.99 4.70
C PHE A 418 10.32 14.31 5.61
N SER A 419 10.17 15.23 6.56
CA SER A 419 11.23 15.61 7.49
C SER A 419 11.63 14.56 8.51
N TYR A 420 10.82 13.51 8.72
CA TYR A 420 11.17 12.43 9.65
C TYR A 420 12.43 11.63 9.25
N VAL A 421 12.91 11.82 8.01
CA VAL A 421 14.16 11.24 7.51
C VAL A 421 15.38 11.81 8.26
N ASP A 422 15.34 13.05 8.71
CA ASP A 422 16.44 13.72 9.39
C ASP A 422 15.95 14.66 10.49
N ARG A 423 16.45 14.48 11.71
CA ARG A 423 16.01 15.27 12.87
C ARG A 423 16.33 16.75 12.72
N ASN A 424 17.49 17.10 12.17
CA ASN A 424 17.88 18.50 11.99
C ASN A 424 16.91 19.21 11.04
N MET A 425 16.58 18.58 9.91
CA MET A 425 15.57 19.10 8.99
C MET A 425 14.18 19.19 9.64
N HIS A 426 13.79 18.19 10.44
CA HIS A 426 12.53 18.25 11.18
C HIS A 426 12.50 19.46 12.12
N ASP A 427 13.58 19.71 12.87
CA ASP A 427 13.67 20.80 13.84
C ASP A 427 13.63 22.19 13.21
N MET A 428 14.15 22.34 11.98
CA MET A 428 14.05 23.58 11.21
C MET A 428 12.61 24.01 10.85
N TYR A 429 11.65 23.08 10.83
CA TYR A 429 10.29 23.40 10.39
C TYR A 429 9.46 24.14 11.45
N PRO A 430 8.60 25.10 11.03
CA PRO A 430 7.78 25.87 11.95
C PRO A 430 6.89 24.98 12.84
N THR A 431 6.81 25.31 14.13
CA THR A 431 6.01 24.56 15.12
C THR A 431 4.52 24.53 14.75
N HIS A 432 3.99 25.60 14.17
CA HIS A 432 2.62 25.66 13.66
C HIS A 432 2.36 24.58 12.60
N LEU A 433 3.29 24.39 11.65
CA LEU A 433 3.15 23.40 10.59
C LEU A 433 3.13 21.97 11.16
N LYS A 434 4.00 21.68 12.14
CA LYS A 434 4.04 20.40 12.86
C LYS A 434 2.73 20.13 13.60
N LYS A 435 2.20 21.12 14.33
CA LYS A 435 0.90 21.01 15.03
C LYS A 435 -0.26 20.79 14.07
N THR A 436 -0.29 21.51 12.95
CA THR A 436 -1.30 21.32 11.90
C THR A 436 -1.24 19.90 11.33
N HIS A 437 -0.04 19.39 11.04
CA HIS A 437 0.12 17.99 10.61
C HIS A 437 -0.39 17.01 11.67
N GLN A 438 -0.01 17.16 12.95
CA GLN A 438 -0.49 16.29 14.03
C GLN A 438 -2.02 16.27 14.14
N MET A 439 -2.69 17.42 13.97
CA MET A 439 -4.15 17.50 13.96
C MET A 439 -4.78 16.78 12.76
N LEU A 440 -4.10 16.76 11.62
CA LEU A 440 -4.58 16.14 10.37
C LEU A 440 -4.11 14.69 10.19
N GLU A 441 -3.14 14.23 10.97
CA GLU A 441 -2.59 12.87 10.92
C GLU A 441 -3.67 11.81 11.18
N LYS A 442 -4.67 12.15 12.00
CA LYS A 442 -5.85 11.30 12.23
C LYS A 442 -6.65 10.98 10.96
N TYR A 443 -6.60 11.85 9.96
CA TYR A 443 -7.26 11.64 8.66
C TYR A 443 -6.34 10.98 7.62
N LYS A 444 -5.09 10.67 7.97
CA LYS A 444 -4.11 10.02 7.08
C LYS A 444 -3.95 10.75 5.73
N ILE A 445 -4.04 12.09 5.75
CA ILE A 445 -3.91 12.94 4.56
C ILE A 445 -2.46 13.00 4.07
N SER A 446 -1.49 12.91 4.99
CA SER A 446 -0.09 12.72 4.63
C SER A 446 0.62 11.78 5.58
N SER A 447 1.47 10.90 5.04
CA SER A 447 2.19 9.86 5.78
C SER A 447 3.68 9.81 5.42
N SER A 448 4.47 9.16 6.27
CA SER A 448 5.88 8.81 6.01
C SER A 448 6.01 7.37 5.52
N TYR A 449 6.97 7.11 4.63
CA TYR A 449 7.17 5.78 4.03
C TYR A 449 8.55 5.21 4.34
N GLY A 450 8.65 3.88 4.51
CA GLY A 450 9.92 3.26 4.91
C GLY A 450 9.85 1.74 5.11
N LEU A 451 9.18 1.02 4.22
CA LEU A 451 9.08 -0.44 4.31
C LEU A 451 10.45 -1.13 4.19
N PHE A 452 10.65 -2.15 5.03
CA PHE A 452 11.86 -2.98 5.09
C PHE A 452 13.15 -2.17 5.26
N SER A 453 13.09 -1.15 6.12
CA SER A 453 14.26 -0.35 6.50
C SER A 453 15.33 -1.19 7.21
N SER A 454 14.91 -2.22 7.95
CA SER A 454 15.78 -3.29 8.45
C SER A 454 15.42 -4.63 7.80
N MET A 455 16.43 -5.41 7.45
CA MET A 455 16.29 -6.74 6.88
C MET A 455 15.85 -7.72 7.96
N THR A 456 14.82 -8.49 7.67
CA THR A 456 14.34 -9.56 8.53
C THR A 456 14.85 -10.91 8.04
N GLY A 457 14.92 -11.89 8.94
CA GLY A 457 15.21 -13.28 8.59
C GLY A 457 16.64 -13.55 8.12
N VAL A 458 17.64 -12.77 8.57
CA VAL A 458 19.06 -12.99 8.25
C VAL A 458 19.54 -14.38 8.65
N GLU A 459 19.06 -14.88 9.79
CA GLU A 459 19.36 -16.25 10.24
C GLU A 459 18.35 -17.29 9.72
N GLY A 460 17.45 -16.89 8.83
CA GLY A 460 16.30 -17.66 8.38
C GLY A 460 14.98 -17.00 8.80
N ARG A 461 13.95 -17.23 7.99
CA ARG A 461 12.63 -16.62 8.15
C ARG A 461 11.93 -17.19 9.40
N PRO A 462 11.60 -16.37 10.41
CA PRO A 462 10.78 -16.85 11.52
C PRO A 462 9.33 -17.05 11.06
N GLU A 463 8.71 -18.14 11.48
CA GLU A 463 7.32 -18.46 11.18
C GLU A 463 6.63 -19.07 12.40
N LEU A 464 5.38 -18.65 12.64
CA LEU A 464 4.53 -19.20 13.69
C LEU A 464 3.65 -20.31 13.13
N ILE A 465 3.80 -21.52 13.66
CA ILE A 465 2.99 -22.69 13.32
C ILE A 465 2.03 -22.95 14.47
N VAL A 466 0.74 -22.92 14.16
CA VAL A 466 -0.33 -23.17 15.13
C VAL A 466 -0.71 -24.63 15.02
N GLU A 467 -0.79 -25.30 16.17
CA GLU A 467 -1.00 -26.74 16.26
C GLU A 467 -2.20 -27.03 17.16
N GLY A 468 -3.04 -27.99 16.77
CA GLY A 468 -4.17 -28.46 17.56
C GLY A 468 -3.99 -29.92 17.97
N SER A 469 -4.49 -30.30 19.15
CA SER A 469 -4.56 -31.69 19.60
C SER A 469 -5.73 -31.95 20.55
N ASN A 470 -6.11 -33.22 20.71
CA ASN A 470 -7.11 -33.66 21.68
C ASN A 470 -6.49 -34.15 23.00
N ALA A 471 -5.16 -34.36 23.04
CA ALA A 471 -4.43 -34.78 24.22
C ALA A 471 -3.08 -34.06 24.31
N LEU A 472 -2.68 -33.63 25.51
CA LEU A 472 -1.41 -32.91 25.73
C LEU A 472 -0.19 -33.71 25.24
N ASN A 473 -0.19 -35.02 25.51
CA ASN A 473 0.87 -35.96 25.10
C ASN A 473 0.57 -36.67 23.76
N GLY A 474 -0.44 -36.20 23.01
CA GLY A 474 -0.87 -36.79 21.75
C GLY A 474 -0.09 -36.29 20.53
N SER A 475 -0.50 -36.74 19.35
CA SER A 475 -0.07 -36.13 18.09
C SER A 475 -0.67 -34.73 17.96
N TRP A 476 0.14 -33.79 17.49
CA TRP A 476 -0.25 -32.43 17.21
C TRP A 476 -0.35 -32.26 15.70
N THR A 477 -1.48 -31.73 15.23
CA THR A 477 -1.73 -31.47 13.81
C THR A 477 -1.64 -29.98 13.53
N GLU A 478 -1.00 -29.60 12.43
CA GLU A 478 -0.78 -28.20 12.06
C GLU A 478 -2.02 -27.59 11.40
N TYR A 479 -2.33 -26.35 11.77
CA TYR A 479 -3.26 -25.51 11.04
C TYR A 479 -2.55 -24.85 9.86
N ASN A 480 -3.00 -25.17 8.64
CA ASN A 480 -2.49 -24.56 7.43
C ASN A 480 -3.21 -23.25 7.10
N PHE A 481 -2.50 -22.36 6.42
CA PHE A 481 -3.01 -21.07 5.99
C PHE A 481 -3.12 -21.05 4.48
N LEU A 482 -3.96 -20.17 3.96
CA LEU A 482 -4.17 -20.08 2.51
C LEU A 482 -2.96 -19.48 1.80
N TYR A 483 -2.29 -18.45 2.32
CA TYR A 483 -1.31 -17.71 1.50
C TYR A 483 0.08 -17.67 2.10
N LYS A 484 0.18 -17.73 3.42
CA LYS A 484 1.44 -17.74 4.16
C LYS A 484 2.19 -19.06 3.90
N VAL A 485 3.51 -19.03 4.14
CA VAL A 485 4.37 -20.23 4.11
C VAL A 485 3.93 -21.24 5.18
N GLY A 486 3.80 -22.51 4.81
CA GLY A 486 3.38 -23.60 5.70
C GLY A 486 4.15 -24.89 5.43
N PRO A 487 3.57 -25.88 4.72
CA PRO A 487 4.26 -27.12 4.37
C PRO A 487 5.56 -26.90 3.55
N VAL A 488 6.53 -27.79 3.71
CA VAL A 488 7.87 -27.66 3.09
C VAL A 488 7.89 -28.02 1.60
N ASP A 489 6.97 -28.87 1.18
CA ASP A 489 6.79 -29.38 -0.17
C ASP A 489 5.94 -28.44 -1.05
N GLU A 490 5.35 -27.40 -0.45
CA GLU A 490 4.54 -26.41 -1.16
C GLU A 490 5.37 -25.23 -1.66
N ALA A 491 5.15 -24.86 -2.92
CA ALA A 491 5.79 -23.72 -3.54
C ALA A 491 5.29 -22.40 -2.94
N PRO A 492 6.17 -21.40 -2.70
CA PRO A 492 5.76 -20.08 -2.26
C PRO A 492 4.74 -19.46 -3.23
N ILE A 493 3.57 -19.05 -2.70
CA ILE A 493 2.40 -18.53 -3.43
C ILE A 493 2.23 -19.20 -4.79
N LEU A 494 2.00 -20.49 -4.69
CA LEU A 494 1.21 -21.23 -5.63
C LEU A 494 0.20 -21.98 -4.76
N ASN A 495 -0.87 -21.31 -4.35
CA ASN A 495 -2.10 -22.05 -4.04
C ASN A 495 -2.59 -22.67 -5.35
N SER A 496 -1.95 -23.80 -5.66
CA SER A 496 -1.90 -24.46 -6.95
C SER A 496 -3.16 -25.24 -7.28
N ARG A 497 -4.22 -25.12 -6.46
CA ARG A 497 -5.53 -25.66 -6.83
C ARG A 497 -6.17 -24.89 -7.99
N PHE A 498 -5.86 -23.60 -8.19
CA PHE A 498 -6.46 -22.81 -9.26
C PHE A 498 -5.68 -22.89 -10.60
N ILE A 499 -4.35 -22.84 -10.58
CA ILE A 499 -3.56 -22.89 -11.83
C ILE A 499 -3.56 -24.29 -12.46
N ARG A 500 -3.75 -25.37 -11.68
CA ARG A 500 -3.85 -26.73 -12.24
C ARG A 500 -5.17 -27.01 -12.96
N SER A 501 -6.26 -26.31 -12.63
CA SER A 501 -7.59 -26.54 -13.24
C SER A 501 -7.92 -25.60 -14.40
N CYS A 502 -7.22 -24.48 -14.54
CA CYS A 502 -7.48 -23.50 -15.60
C CYS A 502 -6.41 -23.58 -16.72
N VAL A 503 -6.40 -24.69 -17.46
CA VAL A 503 -5.64 -24.79 -18.73
C VAL A 503 -6.39 -24.11 -19.90
N VAL A 504 -7.66 -23.71 -19.73
CA VAL A 504 -8.55 -23.43 -20.88
C VAL A 504 -9.11 -21.99 -20.98
N PHE A 505 -8.92 -21.09 -20.01
CA PHE A 505 -9.45 -19.72 -20.14
C PHE A 505 -8.41 -18.70 -20.63
N PHE A 506 -8.11 -18.82 -21.93
CA PHE A 506 -7.67 -17.80 -22.89
C PHE A 506 -6.78 -16.62 -22.41
N LEU A 507 -5.53 -16.67 -22.90
CA LEU A 507 -4.56 -15.59 -23.14
C LEU A 507 -3.76 -15.06 -21.92
N VAL A 508 -2.71 -15.80 -21.58
CA VAL A 508 -1.24 -15.49 -21.50
C VAL A 508 -0.75 -14.09 -21.02
N CYS A 509 -1.58 -13.04 -20.92
CA CYS A 509 -1.21 -11.75 -20.34
C CYS A 509 -1.78 -11.52 -18.92
N TYR A 510 -2.86 -12.21 -18.53
CA TYR A 510 -3.51 -12.00 -17.22
C TYR A 510 -3.03 -12.95 -16.11
N SER A 511 -2.40 -14.09 -16.44
CA SER A 511 -1.90 -15.05 -15.45
C SER A 511 -0.60 -14.64 -14.74
N PHE A 512 0.03 -13.54 -15.18
CA PHE A 512 1.26 -13.01 -14.58
C PHE A 512 1.07 -11.75 -13.73
N ILE A 513 -0.15 -11.22 -13.65
CA ILE A 513 -0.45 -10.07 -12.79
C ILE A 513 -0.79 -10.63 -11.40
N PRO A 514 0.03 -10.36 -10.36
CA PRO A 514 -0.28 -10.76 -9.00
C PRO A 514 -1.61 -10.12 -8.61
N VAL A 515 -2.53 -10.95 -8.15
CA VAL A 515 -3.89 -10.50 -7.81
C VAL A 515 -3.79 -9.53 -6.64
N PRO A 516 -4.44 -8.36 -6.69
CA PRO A 516 -4.39 -7.35 -5.64
C PRO A 516 -5.26 -7.74 -4.42
N HIS A 517 -5.22 -9.00 -4.02
CA HIS A 517 -5.78 -9.48 -2.77
C HIS A 517 -4.72 -9.36 -1.67
N GLN A 518 -5.11 -8.74 -0.56
CA GLN A 518 -4.31 -8.65 0.65
C GLN A 518 -4.86 -9.63 1.70
N PRO A 519 -4.24 -10.79 1.92
CA PRO A 519 -4.65 -11.69 2.99
C PRO A 519 -4.14 -11.15 4.33
N ARG A 520 -5.02 -10.44 5.05
CA ARG A 520 -4.65 -9.64 6.23
C ARG A 520 -4.23 -10.52 7.40
N LEU A 521 -4.84 -11.70 7.57
CA LEU A 521 -4.46 -12.67 8.59
C LEU A 521 -3.04 -13.20 8.35
N ASP A 522 -2.76 -13.66 7.13
CA ASP A 522 -1.44 -14.18 6.72
C ASP A 522 -0.34 -13.12 6.88
N TRP A 523 -0.63 -11.86 6.52
CA TRP A 523 0.29 -10.74 6.75
C TRP A 523 0.55 -10.48 8.22
N GLN A 524 -0.49 -10.47 9.06
CA GLN A 524 -0.33 -10.27 10.50
C GLN A 524 0.42 -11.44 11.16
N MET A 525 0.22 -12.68 10.71
CA MET A 525 1.01 -13.83 11.18
C MET A 525 2.51 -13.64 10.95
N TRP A 526 2.92 -13.05 9.82
CA TRP A 526 4.32 -12.71 9.57
C TRP A 526 4.84 -11.65 10.55
N PHE A 527 4.05 -10.60 10.83
CA PHE A 527 4.43 -9.59 11.83
C PHE A 527 4.52 -10.18 13.25
N ALA A 528 3.58 -11.04 13.64
CA ALA A 528 3.62 -11.74 14.92
C ALA A 528 4.81 -12.71 15.05
N ALA A 529 5.33 -13.24 13.95
CA ALA A 529 6.54 -14.05 13.98
C ALA A 529 7.81 -13.24 14.27
N LEU A 530 7.77 -11.91 14.11
CA LEU A 530 8.88 -11.01 14.43
C LEU A 530 8.88 -10.54 15.89
N THR A 531 7.79 -10.76 16.64
CA THR A 531 7.69 -10.40 18.05
C THR A 531 8.24 -11.50 18.96
N GLU A 532 8.79 -11.12 20.12
CA GLU A 532 9.33 -12.10 21.06
C GLU A 532 8.23 -12.77 21.88
N LYS A 533 7.20 -12.01 22.26
CA LYS A 533 6.14 -12.43 23.18
C LYS A 533 4.75 -12.39 22.53
N PRO A 534 3.87 -13.37 22.80
CA PRO A 534 2.49 -13.37 22.31
C PRO A 534 1.68 -12.12 22.72
N ASP A 535 1.95 -11.55 23.90
CA ASP A 535 1.21 -10.39 24.42
C ASP A 535 1.42 -9.11 23.58
N GLU A 536 2.48 -9.05 22.78
CA GLU A 536 2.73 -7.96 21.82
C GLU A 536 1.76 -8.02 20.64
N SER A 537 1.10 -9.16 20.42
CA SER A 537 0.07 -9.37 19.40
C SER A 537 -1.26 -9.83 20.04
N PRO A 538 -2.03 -8.94 20.71
CA PRO A 538 -3.28 -9.31 21.39
C PRO A 538 -4.31 -10.01 20.48
N TRP A 539 -4.33 -9.67 19.19
CA TRP A 539 -5.18 -10.30 18.19
C TRP A 539 -4.87 -11.80 18.04
N PHE A 540 -3.62 -12.22 18.24
CA PHE A 540 -3.18 -13.62 18.12
C PHE A 540 -3.79 -14.50 19.22
N ILE A 541 -3.89 -13.97 20.43
CA ILE A 541 -4.54 -14.65 21.57
C ILE A 541 -6.04 -14.83 21.28
N SER A 542 -6.71 -13.80 20.75
CA SER A 542 -8.10 -13.90 20.31
C SER A 542 -8.26 -14.92 19.18
N PHE A 543 -7.35 -14.93 18.20
CA PHE A 543 -7.33 -15.89 17.12
C PHE A 543 -7.26 -17.34 17.63
N VAL A 544 -6.36 -17.63 18.58
CA VAL A 544 -6.25 -18.97 19.20
C VAL A 544 -7.53 -19.38 19.92
N TYR A 545 -8.16 -18.45 20.65
CA TYR A 545 -9.47 -18.72 21.27
C TYR A 545 -10.54 -19.05 20.22
N ARG A 546 -10.57 -18.33 19.09
CA ARG A 546 -11.53 -18.62 18.00
C ARG A 546 -11.30 -19.97 17.33
N LEU A 547 -10.07 -20.48 17.31
CA LEU A 547 -9.77 -21.85 16.88
C LEU A 547 -10.27 -22.88 17.89
N LEU A 548 -10.04 -22.65 19.19
CA LEU A 548 -10.52 -23.49 20.28
C LEU A 548 -12.06 -23.58 20.33
N THR A 549 -12.76 -22.51 19.96
CA THR A 549 -14.24 -22.49 19.90
C THR A 549 -14.79 -22.87 18.52
N ASN A 550 -13.95 -23.29 17.58
CA ASN A 550 -14.36 -23.69 16.21
C ASN A 550 -15.15 -22.60 15.46
N SER A 551 -14.71 -21.34 15.53
CA SER A 551 -15.38 -20.25 14.80
C SER A 551 -15.24 -20.44 13.30
N LYS A 552 -16.34 -20.83 12.63
CA LYS A 552 -16.39 -21.02 11.18
C LYS A 552 -15.89 -19.80 10.42
N ALA A 553 -16.25 -18.59 10.85
CA ALA A 553 -15.87 -17.36 10.16
C ALA A 553 -14.34 -17.14 10.15
N VAL A 554 -13.64 -17.55 11.21
CA VAL A 554 -12.17 -17.48 11.29
C VAL A 554 -11.53 -18.62 10.52
N LEU A 555 -12.07 -19.83 10.60
CA LEU A 555 -11.58 -20.98 9.85
C LEU A 555 -11.72 -20.82 8.34
N ASP A 556 -12.73 -20.09 7.87
CA ASP A 556 -12.91 -19.73 6.45
C ASP A 556 -11.76 -18.82 5.93
N LEU A 557 -10.96 -18.19 6.81
CA LEU A 557 -9.74 -17.44 6.43
C LEU A 557 -8.50 -18.34 6.30
N MET A 558 -8.62 -19.63 6.66
CA MET A 558 -7.52 -20.58 6.74
C MET A 558 -7.74 -21.77 5.81
N ASP A 559 -6.71 -22.60 5.63
CA ASP A 559 -6.89 -23.92 5.01
C ASP A 559 -7.17 -24.97 6.10
N ALA A 560 -8.35 -24.86 6.71
CA ALA A 560 -8.75 -25.67 7.86
C ALA A 560 -9.15 -27.13 7.52
N GLN A 561 -8.79 -27.64 6.34
CA GLN A 561 -9.10 -29.02 5.93
C GLN A 561 -8.50 -30.10 6.85
N SER A 562 -7.52 -29.75 7.69
CA SER A 562 -6.75 -30.71 8.50
C SER A 562 -7.49 -31.29 9.71
N PHE A 563 -8.61 -30.70 10.17
CA PHE A 563 -9.28 -31.12 11.41
C PHE A 563 -10.70 -31.64 11.16
N THR A 564 -10.97 -32.88 11.59
CA THR A 564 -12.31 -33.49 11.54
C THR A 564 -13.16 -33.19 12.78
N LYS A 565 -12.51 -32.91 13.92
CA LYS A 565 -13.12 -32.50 15.19
C LYS A 565 -12.37 -31.30 15.74
N THR A 566 -13.09 -30.43 16.45
CA THR A 566 -12.48 -29.30 17.17
C THR A 566 -11.43 -29.82 18.16
N PRO A 567 -10.18 -29.33 18.11
CA PRO A 567 -9.17 -29.74 19.06
C PRO A 567 -9.46 -29.19 20.45
N LYS A 568 -9.18 -29.99 21.48
CA LYS A 568 -9.31 -29.57 22.88
C LYS A 568 -8.21 -28.59 23.30
N TYR A 569 -7.02 -28.73 22.70
CA TYR A 569 -5.85 -27.92 22.99
C TYR A 569 -5.31 -27.27 21.72
N VAL A 570 -4.92 -26.01 21.81
CA VAL A 570 -4.21 -25.28 20.75
C VAL A 570 -2.96 -24.66 21.32
N ARG A 571 -1.83 -24.82 20.63
CA ARG A 571 -0.54 -24.20 20.96
C ARG A 571 0.06 -23.53 19.73
N ALA A 572 1.13 -22.76 19.93
CA ALA A 572 1.91 -22.23 18.81
C ALA A 572 3.42 -22.45 19.03
N SER A 573 4.09 -22.93 17.99
CA SER A 573 5.53 -23.15 17.96
C SER A 573 6.16 -22.20 16.94
N MET A 574 7.33 -21.65 17.28
CA MET A 574 8.13 -20.83 16.37
C MET A 574 9.11 -21.73 15.62
N TYR A 575 9.12 -21.59 14.29
CA TYR A 575 10.01 -22.29 13.38
C TYR A 575 10.87 -21.29 12.62
N ARG A 576 11.99 -21.79 12.10
CA ARG A 576 12.87 -21.09 11.18
C ARG A 576 12.81 -21.77 9.82
N TYR A 577 12.45 -21.02 8.79
CA TYR A 577 12.33 -21.46 7.42
C TYR A 577 13.45 -20.90 6.54
N ASN A 578 14.01 -21.74 5.69
CA ASN A 578 15.00 -21.38 4.67
C ASN A 578 14.61 -21.98 3.33
N PHE A 579 14.87 -21.29 2.23
CA PHE A 579 14.72 -21.89 0.91
C PHE A 579 15.68 -23.06 0.72
N THR A 580 15.23 -24.08 0.01
CA THR A 580 16.11 -25.15 -0.48
C THR A 580 17.05 -24.64 -1.56
N ALA A 581 18.22 -25.27 -1.68
CA ALA A 581 19.16 -24.97 -2.76
C ALA A 581 18.69 -25.60 -4.08
N TYR A 582 18.94 -24.92 -5.20
CA TYR A 582 18.68 -25.48 -6.54
C TYR A 582 19.68 -26.60 -6.87
N ASP A 583 19.16 -27.76 -7.26
CA ASP A 583 19.93 -28.88 -7.79
C ASP A 583 19.49 -29.18 -9.23
N PRO A 584 20.34 -28.98 -10.26
CA PRO A 584 19.98 -29.23 -11.65
C PRO A 584 19.68 -30.71 -11.96
N LYS A 585 20.11 -31.65 -11.10
CA LYS A 585 19.93 -33.10 -11.29
C LYS A 585 18.65 -33.64 -10.64
N ARG A 586 17.97 -32.84 -9.82
CA ARG A 586 16.79 -33.27 -9.05
C ARG A 586 15.62 -32.35 -9.31
N ARG A 587 14.42 -32.94 -9.43
CA ARG A 587 13.18 -32.17 -9.40
C ARG A 587 13.02 -31.56 -8.00
N VAL A 588 12.63 -30.29 -7.93
CA VAL A 588 12.32 -29.64 -6.65
C VAL A 588 11.17 -30.39 -6.00
N LYS A 589 11.47 -31.07 -4.88
CA LYS A 589 10.49 -31.78 -4.05
C LYS A 589 10.05 -30.89 -2.89
N ASP A 590 11.04 -30.37 -2.15
CA ASP A 590 10.83 -29.44 -1.05
C ASP A 590 11.33 -28.05 -1.47
N TRP A 591 10.52 -27.02 -1.23
CA TRP A 591 10.85 -25.62 -1.47
C TRP A 591 11.49 -24.96 -0.25
N TRP A 592 11.17 -25.51 0.92
CA TRP A 592 11.63 -25.01 2.21
C TRP A 592 12.32 -26.10 3.02
N THR A 593 13.24 -25.69 3.87
CA THR A 593 13.68 -26.45 5.03
C THR A 593 13.20 -25.71 6.28
N ARG A 594 12.81 -26.44 7.32
CA ARG A 594 12.37 -25.85 8.57
C ARG A 594 13.00 -26.52 9.79
N SER A 595 13.27 -25.72 10.82
CA SER A 595 13.73 -26.21 12.13
C SER A 595 12.91 -25.56 13.25
N ARG A 596 12.51 -26.33 14.25
CA ARG A 596 11.77 -25.82 15.41
C ARG A 596 12.74 -25.03 16.29
N LEU A 597 12.39 -23.78 16.61
CA LEU A 597 13.20 -22.91 17.46
C LEU A 597 12.79 -23.02 18.92
N ARG A 598 11.52 -22.69 19.20
CA ARG A 598 10.98 -22.66 20.57
C ARG A 598 9.47 -22.75 20.56
N GLU A 599 8.90 -23.02 21.72
CA GLU A 599 7.49 -22.79 21.96
C GLU A 599 7.23 -21.28 22.04
N TYR A 600 6.17 -20.82 21.36
CA TYR A 600 5.78 -19.41 21.32
C TYR A 600 4.59 -19.17 22.25
N LEU A 601 3.58 -20.03 22.17
CA LEU A 601 2.39 -20.01 23.01
C LEU A 601 2.16 -21.41 23.59
N PRO A 602 2.00 -21.55 24.91
CA PRO A 602 1.69 -22.84 25.52
C PRO A 602 0.33 -23.36 25.08
N ALA A 603 0.06 -24.64 25.35
CA ALA A 603 -1.22 -25.25 25.07
C ALA A 603 -2.34 -24.63 25.93
N TYR A 604 -3.32 -24.01 25.29
CA TYR A 604 -4.53 -23.48 25.91
C TYR A 604 -5.75 -24.34 25.62
N THR A 605 -6.74 -24.28 26.52
CA THR A 605 -8.08 -24.84 26.34
C THR A 605 -9.13 -23.73 26.23
N ALA A 606 -10.28 -24.04 25.63
CA ALA A 606 -11.38 -23.07 25.50
C ALA A 606 -11.87 -22.52 26.85
N ASP A 607 -11.84 -23.36 27.90
CA ASP A 607 -12.34 -23.06 29.25
C ASP A 607 -11.30 -22.42 30.18
N ASP A 608 -10.12 -22.05 29.66
CA ASP A 608 -9.07 -21.43 30.48
C ASP A 608 -9.52 -20.06 31.02
N GLU A 609 -9.65 -19.95 32.34
CA GLU A 609 -10.15 -18.73 32.99
C GLU A 609 -9.24 -17.51 32.75
N GLY A 610 -7.92 -17.71 32.66
CA GLY A 610 -6.95 -16.67 32.38
C GLY A 610 -7.09 -16.11 30.97
N LEU A 611 -7.24 -16.99 29.98
CA LEU A 611 -7.49 -16.65 28.59
C LEU A 611 -8.82 -15.90 28.43
N ILE A 612 -9.91 -16.45 29.00
CA ILE A 612 -11.23 -15.82 28.93
C ILE A 612 -11.21 -14.45 29.64
N GLY A 613 -10.57 -14.36 30.81
CA GLY A 613 -10.40 -13.11 31.55
C GLY A 613 -9.66 -12.04 30.74
N TYR A 614 -8.57 -12.43 30.07
CA TYR A 614 -7.80 -11.56 29.18
C TYR A 614 -8.65 -11.01 28.03
N LEU A 615 -9.44 -11.86 27.39
CA LEU A 615 -10.28 -11.50 26.24
C LEU A 615 -11.50 -10.65 26.64
N LYS A 616 -12.11 -10.93 27.79
CA LYS A 616 -13.21 -10.12 28.35
C LYS A 616 -12.73 -8.70 28.68
N LYS A 617 -11.55 -8.55 29.30
CA LYS A 617 -10.96 -7.24 29.62
C LYS A 617 -10.78 -6.35 28.39
N ARG A 618 -10.56 -6.94 27.22
CA ARG A 618 -10.39 -6.25 25.93
C ARG A 618 -11.66 -6.17 25.09
N ASN A 619 -12.78 -6.70 25.57
CA ASN A 619 -14.06 -6.79 24.84
C ASN A 619 -13.96 -7.56 23.51
N TYR A 620 -13.11 -8.59 23.43
CA TYR A 620 -12.99 -9.43 22.22
C TYR A 620 -14.03 -10.56 22.17
N ILE A 621 -14.62 -10.91 23.31
CA ILE A 621 -15.74 -11.87 23.39
C ILE A 621 -17.05 -11.09 23.48
N VAL A 622 -17.98 -11.37 22.55
CA VAL A 622 -19.33 -10.80 22.58
C VAL A 622 -20.22 -11.73 23.41
N LEU A 623 -20.55 -11.32 24.64
CA LEU A 623 -21.28 -12.20 25.57
C LEU A 623 -22.79 -12.32 25.26
N LYS A 624 -23.39 -11.38 24.51
CA LYS A 624 -24.73 -11.49 23.92
C LYS A 624 -24.87 -10.62 22.65
N PRO A 625 -25.44 -11.11 21.54
CA PRO A 625 -25.91 -10.25 20.46
C PRO A 625 -27.09 -9.40 20.98
N ASN A 626 -27.16 -8.12 20.57
CA ASN A 626 -28.30 -7.28 20.93
C ASN A 626 -29.55 -7.83 20.22
N SER A 627 -30.63 -8.00 20.97
CA SER A 627 -31.94 -8.50 20.50
C SER A 627 -32.72 -7.49 19.63
N GLU A 628 -32.07 -6.41 19.17
CA GLU A 628 -32.71 -5.31 18.42
C GLU A 628 -32.47 -5.37 16.90
N GLU A 629 -31.92 -6.46 16.36
CA GLU A 629 -31.78 -6.61 14.90
C GLU A 629 -33.15 -6.75 14.23
N ARG A 630 -33.65 -5.66 13.64
CA ARG A 630 -34.88 -5.67 12.85
C ARG A 630 -34.58 -6.30 11.49
N GLN A 631 -35.08 -7.51 11.24
CA GLN A 631 -34.90 -8.19 9.95
C GLN A 631 -35.62 -7.43 8.82
N THR A 632 -34.84 -6.77 7.96
CA THR A 632 -35.34 -6.12 6.74
C THR A 632 -34.86 -6.85 5.49
N TRP A 633 -35.44 -6.55 4.32
CA TRP A 633 -35.02 -7.13 3.04
C TRP A 633 -33.52 -6.90 2.74
N ILE A 634 -32.96 -5.76 3.19
CA ILE A 634 -31.54 -5.43 3.01
C ILE A 634 -30.65 -6.38 3.83
N HIS A 635 -31.08 -6.79 5.03
CA HIS A 635 -30.35 -7.79 5.82
C HIS A 635 -30.29 -9.14 5.09
N ASN A 636 -31.39 -9.55 4.46
CA ASN A 636 -31.43 -10.79 3.68
C ASN A 636 -30.53 -10.70 2.44
N MET A 637 -30.47 -9.55 1.78
CA MET A 637 -29.54 -9.30 0.68
C MET A 637 -28.07 -9.39 1.15
N LEU A 638 -27.71 -8.77 2.27
CA LEU A 638 -26.36 -8.87 2.84
C LEU A 638 -25.98 -10.33 3.14
N LYS A 639 -26.89 -11.09 3.77
CA LYS A 639 -26.69 -12.52 4.04
C LYS A 639 -26.51 -13.32 2.75
N MET A 640 -27.29 -13.04 1.71
CA MET A 640 -27.16 -13.69 0.41
C MET A 640 -25.79 -13.41 -0.22
N LEU A 641 -25.36 -12.14 -0.28
CA LEU A 641 -24.06 -11.75 -0.82
C LEU A 641 -22.91 -12.39 -0.04
N ARG A 642 -23.03 -12.45 1.28
CA ARG A 642 -22.06 -13.13 2.15
C ARG A 642 -21.98 -14.62 1.83
N ASN A 643 -23.12 -15.29 1.67
CA ASN A 643 -23.15 -16.71 1.29
C ASN A 643 -22.48 -16.97 -0.06
N TYR A 644 -22.66 -16.09 -1.04
CA TYR A 644 -21.94 -16.18 -2.31
C TYR A 644 -20.44 -15.96 -2.15
N SER A 645 -20.04 -14.90 -1.44
CA SER A 645 -18.63 -14.56 -1.17
C SER A 645 -17.90 -15.71 -0.46
N SER A 646 -18.55 -16.35 0.52
CA SER A 646 -17.95 -17.43 1.32
C SER A 646 -17.65 -18.72 0.56
N LYS A 647 -18.22 -18.90 -0.65
CA LYS A 647 -17.94 -20.07 -1.51
C LYS A 647 -16.65 -19.90 -2.31
N LEU A 648 -16.13 -18.67 -2.40
CA LEU A 648 -14.92 -18.33 -3.14
C LEU A 648 -13.79 -18.07 -2.15
N THR A 649 -12.55 -18.36 -2.55
CA THR A 649 -11.38 -17.81 -1.85
C THR A 649 -11.29 -16.30 -2.08
N GLY A 650 -10.60 -15.57 -1.20
CA GLY A 650 -10.44 -14.12 -1.34
C GLY A 650 -9.86 -13.68 -2.68
N VAL A 651 -8.87 -14.42 -3.20
CA VAL A 651 -8.32 -14.20 -4.55
C VAL A 651 -9.38 -14.40 -5.64
N GLN A 652 -10.17 -15.47 -5.58
CA GLN A 652 -11.24 -15.74 -6.54
C GLN A 652 -12.32 -14.67 -6.50
N PHE A 653 -12.68 -14.20 -5.30
CA PHE A 653 -13.67 -13.13 -5.14
C PHE A 653 -13.18 -11.82 -5.77
N VAL A 654 -11.94 -11.39 -5.47
CA VAL A 654 -11.35 -10.18 -6.06
C VAL A 654 -11.27 -10.30 -7.59
N HIS A 655 -10.90 -11.47 -8.11
CA HIS A 655 -10.92 -11.73 -9.56
C HIS A 655 -12.32 -11.63 -10.15
N ALA A 656 -13.31 -12.30 -9.55
CA ALA A 656 -14.68 -12.30 -10.03
C ALA A 656 -15.24 -10.86 -10.10
N VAL A 657 -15.00 -10.06 -9.07
CA VAL A 657 -15.38 -8.64 -9.04
C VAL A 657 -14.63 -7.86 -10.13
N THR A 658 -13.33 -8.06 -10.28
CA THR A 658 -12.53 -7.38 -11.31
C THR A 658 -13.05 -7.72 -12.71
N VAL A 659 -13.26 -8.99 -12.99
CA VAL A 659 -13.76 -9.49 -14.28
C VAL A 659 -15.16 -8.95 -14.55
N ALA A 660 -16.06 -8.97 -13.56
CA ALA A 660 -17.41 -8.43 -13.70
C ALA A 660 -17.43 -6.93 -14.04
N VAL A 661 -16.47 -6.15 -13.53
CA VAL A 661 -16.36 -4.71 -13.82
C VAL A 661 -15.70 -4.44 -15.17
N TYR A 662 -14.65 -5.19 -15.52
CA TYR A 662 -13.82 -4.90 -16.71
C TYR A 662 -14.27 -5.61 -18.00
N ILE A 663 -14.92 -6.77 -17.93
CA ILE A 663 -15.46 -7.42 -19.14
C ILE A 663 -16.41 -6.47 -19.91
N PRO A 664 -17.40 -5.82 -19.26
CA PRO A 664 -18.28 -4.88 -19.93
C PRO A 664 -17.51 -3.72 -20.57
N ILE A 665 -16.47 -3.22 -19.90
CA ILE A 665 -15.62 -2.13 -20.39
C ILE A 665 -14.95 -2.47 -21.73
N PHE A 666 -14.49 -3.71 -21.91
CA PHE A 666 -13.78 -4.14 -23.13
C PHE A 666 -14.72 -4.66 -24.21
N LEU A 667 -15.87 -5.25 -23.85
CA LEU A 667 -16.82 -5.85 -24.80
C LEU A 667 -17.91 -4.90 -25.28
N LEU A 668 -18.39 -3.97 -24.44
CA LEU A 668 -19.44 -3.01 -24.79
C LEU A 668 -19.02 -1.74 -25.58
N PRO A 669 -17.74 -1.44 -25.90
CA PRO A 669 -17.42 -0.28 -26.74
C PRO A 669 -18.12 -0.28 -28.11
N LYS A 670 -18.59 -1.45 -28.58
CA LYS A 670 -19.38 -1.56 -29.82
C LYS A 670 -20.89 -1.36 -29.66
N ALA A 671 -21.43 -1.46 -28.44
CA ALA A 671 -22.88 -1.38 -28.19
C ALA A 671 -23.35 0.03 -27.80
N PHE A 672 -22.48 0.84 -27.20
CA PHE A 672 -22.79 2.19 -26.77
C PHE A 672 -21.64 3.12 -27.18
N GLY A 673 -21.78 3.78 -28.33
CA GLY A 673 -20.79 4.73 -28.84
C GLY A 673 -20.43 5.76 -27.77
N THR A 674 -19.12 5.98 -27.59
CA THR A 674 -18.46 7.03 -26.77
C THR A 674 -19.41 7.90 -25.93
N ILE A 675 -19.64 7.51 -24.67
CA ILE A 675 -20.24 8.36 -23.63
C ILE A 675 -19.13 8.81 -22.66
#